data_AF-A0A8C1FQP2-F1
#
_entry.id   AF-A0A8C1FQP2-F1
#
_cell.length_a   1.000
_cell.length_b   1.000
_cell.length_c   1.000
_cell.angle_alpha   90.00
_cell.angle_beta   90.00
_cell.angle_gamma   90.00
#
_symmetry.space_group_name_H-M   'P 1'
#
loop_
_entity.id
_entity.type
_entity.pdbx_description
1 polymer ?
#
loop_
_entity_poly.entity_id
_entity_poly.type
_entity_poly.pdbx_seq_one_letter_code
_entity_poly.pdbx_strand_id
1 'polypeptide(L)'
;MRSRSNSGVKLDNYARMLQQTILCHQDPVTGLLPGDETLLHAWVRDNVYSILSVWALSLAYRKNADRDEDKAKAYELEQSVVKLMRGLLQCMMRQLDKVEKFKYSKNTNDCLHAKYHTGTCATVVGDQEWGHLQVDATSIFMLFLAQMTASGLKIVYTRDEVDAVQNLIFYIESAYKVADFGMWERGDKTNTGIPEINASSIGMAKAALEALDGLNLFGAKGGPESVVHSLADDIQHCQSILSSMLPRASTSKEVDAGVLSIISYPAFAVEDINIVNITKEEIISKLQGRYGCCRFLRDGHKTPREDPNRLYYESSELKLFENIECEWPLFWTYLILDGIFINSPEQVQEYREALERILIRGKNGLRLVPELYSVPPDKVDEEYVNPHTVERVPAGKCPLKWGQSLYILGNLLAEGFLAAGEIDPLNRRFSTVPKPDVVVQVSILAESDAIKQLLQSHGIDSETLEDIHPIRVQPSRVLSHIYARLGRNQRLGLTGRPYRRIGVLGTSKFYIIRNTIFTFTPQFVDHHEFYLALDNHMIVEMLRIDLSYLCSRWRMTGRPTVTFPISHGMLTDDHKHIDPAVLATLNKLQDGYFGGARVKTGKLSAFLDTSCCAHLTFMDCGDSTYRECNKDSQQHDGGQMMTEFKFWVDDLAVYLDQLLEVPQQSPISAIKGGLNRFRAAAKKTQEMVSLVHKARELNIHNVQMYLPTKLFHSPAPNLNLLDKKEKASETQAPRPTNLPRDVNGGIDYPALVQMLKQRQNLQDQADILYILGMDWDTKLHGKGWTVRRLLSDLYESAGNLKHWGLIRMICGMLHKKVEELDAACSDLLIHQKHLTVGLPPEPREKTISAPMPPDKLARLIDEASENNLTIAVLTQEIMMFLAMSIRTQPKIFSEMFRLRIGLILQVMVTELAQSLNCSGEEATESLMNMCPSEMKNLLVHILSGKEFGVQKSGKYINPLPASYLGKWTRSKQTLTSFPTLSFFFVGVINLIVFQRYRLPSIESFQGSLGATLVRDSRHGQWLRRRRLDGALNRVPFGFYQNVWKILQKCHGLSIEGFVLPSSTTREMTPGEIKFAVHVETVLNRISQPEYRQLLVEAILVLTMLAEVDIQSLGGVIQVERIVQMKELGADESLLEKDHMTGICRLMYDSAPSGRFGSMTYLSKAVVSYVEDFLPSGACAHQ
;
A
#
# COMPACT_ATOMS: atom_id res chain seq x y z
N MET A 1 -2.79 53.05 41.95
CA MET A 1 -2.39 51.91 41.11
C MET A 1 -3.54 50.91 41.09
N ARG A 2 -4.08 50.51 39.92
CA ARG A 2 -5.05 49.40 39.84
C ARG A 2 -4.28 48.07 39.85
N SER A 3 -4.68 47.13 40.70
CA SER A 3 -4.10 45.78 40.72
C SER A 3 -4.22 45.11 39.36
N ARG A 4 -3.20 44.31 38.98
CA ARG A 4 -3.30 43.44 37.80
C ARG A 4 -4.26 42.30 38.12
N SER A 5 -4.94 41.76 37.11
CA SER A 5 -5.75 40.56 37.23
C SER A 5 -4.91 39.36 37.67
N ASN A 6 -5.51 38.43 38.43
CA ASN A 6 -4.83 37.19 38.85
C ASN A 6 -4.40 36.33 37.64
N SER A 7 -5.12 36.44 36.51
CA SER A 7 -4.76 35.84 35.22
C SER A 7 -3.44 36.42 34.68
N GLY A 8 -3.30 37.75 34.63
CA GLY A 8 -2.06 38.40 34.17
C GLY A 8 -0.83 38.00 34.99
N VAL A 9 -0.96 37.88 36.32
CA VAL A 9 0.14 37.42 37.20
C VAL A 9 0.53 35.97 36.93
N LYS A 10 -0.43 35.08 36.63
CA LYS A 10 -0.14 33.70 36.22
C LYS A 10 0.54 33.63 34.85
N LEU A 11 0.09 34.39 33.87
CA LEU A 11 0.72 34.47 32.54
C LEU A 11 2.15 35.04 32.63
N ASP A 12 2.41 36.01 33.51
CA ASP A 12 3.76 36.51 33.81
C ASP A 12 4.68 35.41 34.36
N ASN A 13 4.16 34.48 35.18
CA ASN A 13 4.92 33.34 35.69
C ASN A 13 5.25 32.32 34.58
N TYR A 14 4.32 32.04 33.68
CA TYR A 14 4.58 31.21 32.49
C TYR A 14 5.59 31.86 31.54
N ALA A 15 5.50 33.18 31.33
CA ALA A 15 6.49 33.92 30.55
C ALA A 15 7.89 33.85 31.18
N ARG A 16 8.00 33.99 32.51
CA ARG A 16 9.28 33.81 33.23
C ARG A 16 9.84 32.40 33.07
N MET A 17 8.98 31.38 33.11
CA MET A 17 9.38 29.98 32.91
C MET A 17 9.91 29.73 31.49
N LEU A 18 9.24 30.23 30.46
CA LEU A 18 9.71 30.12 29.07
C LEU A 18 11.00 30.91 28.82
N GLN A 19 11.11 32.11 29.40
CA GLN A 19 12.31 32.93 29.26
C GLN A 19 13.54 32.28 29.90
N GLN A 20 13.36 31.50 30.98
CA GLN A 20 14.46 30.84 31.68
C GLN A 20 14.75 29.40 31.21
N THR A 21 13.88 28.76 30.43
CA THR A 21 14.06 27.37 29.98
C THR A 21 14.13 27.16 28.47
N ILE A 22 13.58 28.08 27.65
CA ILE A 22 13.53 27.95 26.19
C ILE A 22 14.11 29.18 25.49
N LEU A 23 13.52 30.36 25.69
CA LEU A 23 13.87 31.57 24.91
C LEU A 23 15.26 32.13 25.22
N CYS A 24 15.82 31.87 26.41
CA CYS A 24 17.21 32.18 26.74
C CYS A 24 18.24 31.51 25.82
N HIS A 25 17.88 30.40 25.17
CA HIS A 25 18.75 29.68 24.22
C HIS A 25 18.41 29.99 22.75
N GLN A 26 17.45 30.87 22.47
CA GLN A 26 17.03 31.16 21.09
C GLN A 26 18.09 32.02 20.37
N ASP A 27 18.56 31.57 19.21
CA ASP A 27 19.55 32.32 18.42
C ASP A 27 19.02 33.70 17.99
N PRO A 28 19.78 34.79 18.24
CA PRO A 28 19.31 36.15 18.00
C PRO A 28 19.29 36.56 16.53
N VAL A 29 19.72 35.70 15.59
CA VAL A 29 19.67 35.95 14.14
C VAL A 29 18.69 35.00 13.46
N THR A 30 18.89 33.69 13.57
CA THR A 30 18.11 32.65 12.89
C THR A 30 16.84 32.26 13.65
N GLY A 31 16.78 32.54 14.95
CA GLY A 31 15.69 32.10 15.84
C GLY A 31 15.72 30.61 16.18
N LEU A 32 16.73 29.85 15.75
CA LEU A 32 16.84 28.42 16.04
C LEU A 32 17.24 28.17 17.50
N LEU A 33 16.77 27.06 18.05
CA LEU A 33 17.10 26.56 19.39
C LEU A 33 18.13 25.43 19.29
N PRO A 34 19.24 25.49 20.03
CA PRO A 34 20.20 24.39 20.11
C PRO A 34 19.66 23.24 20.96
N GLY A 35 19.94 22.02 20.53
CA GLY A 35 19.59 20.79 21.24
C GLY A 35 20.45 20.54 22.48
N ASP A 36 21.65 21.12 22.55
CA ASP A 36 22.61 21.02 23.66
C ASP A 36 23.30 22.39 23.86
N GLU A 37 23.87 22.67 25.03
CA GLU A 37 24.68 23.89 25.24
C GLU A 37 26.08 23.77 24.63
N THR A 38 26.59 22.54 24.52
CA THR A 38 27.93 22.24 23.99
C THR A 38 27.97 22.10 22.47
N LEU A 39 26.89 21.61 21.87
CA LEU A 39 26.76 21.38 20.43
C LEU A 39 25.65 22.26 19.86
N LEU A 40 26.03 23.23 19.02
CA LEU A 40 25.19 24.25 18.40
C LEU A 40 24.25 23.72 17.29
N HIS A 41 23.77 22.48 17.45
CA HIS A 41 22.90 21.77 16.51
C HIS A 41 21.42 21.99 16.84
N ALA A 42 20.62 22.42 15.86
CA ALA A 42 19.18 22.59 15.93
C ALA A 42 18.48 21.45 15.17
N TRP A 43 17.81 20.54 15.89
CA TRP A 43 16.92 19.53 15.30
C TRP A 43 15.58 20.14 14.93
N VAL A 44 15.06 19.84 13.74
CA VAL A 44 13.78 20.39 13.25
C VAL A 44 12.64 20.04 14.20
N ARG A 45 12.49 18.76 14.56
CA ARG A 45 11.45 18.25 15.46
C ARG A 45 11.46 18.95 16.81
N ASP A 46 12.61 18.95 17.49
CA ASP A 46 12.77 19.59 18.81
C ASP A 46 12.50 21.10 18.76
N ASN A 47 12.90 21.78 17.68
CA ASN A 47 12.64 23.21 17.47
C ASN A 47 11.13 23.50 17.35
N VAL A 48 10.43 22.74 16.50
CA VAL A 48 8.97 22.88 16.31
C VAL A 48 8.22 22.56 17.60
N TYR A 49 8.55 21.48 18.32
CA TYR A 49 7.90 21.18 19.59
C TYR A 49 8.21 22.21 20.69
N SER A 50 9.44 22.71 20.76
CA SER A 50 9.84 23.70 21.78
C SER A 50 9.13 25.03 21.63
N ILE A 51 8.85 25.46 20.39
CA ILE A 51 8.20 26.75 20.13
C ILE A 51 6.69 26.74 20.36
N LEU A 52 6.05 25.56 20.48
CA LEU A 52 4.59 25.45 20.68
C LEU A 52 4.10 26.15 21.95
N SER A 53 4.85 26.04 23.05
CA SER A 53 4.52 26.71 24.30
C SER A 53 4.64 28.24 24.22
N VAL A 54 5.57 28.76 23.41
CA VAL A 54 5.73 30.19 23.11
C VAL A 54 4.55 30.69 22.27
N TRP A 55 4.17 29.94 21.23
CA TRP A 55 2.98 30.22 20.42
C TRP A 55 1.70 30.20 21.26
N ALA A 56 1.50 29.15 22.07
CA ALA A 56 0.36 29.03 22.96
C ALA A 56 0.29 30.16 23.99
N LEU A 57 1.41 30.53 24.62
CA LEU A 57 1.43 31.66 25.55
C LEU A 57 1.14 32.99 24.83
N SER A 58 1.59 33.17 23.59
CA SER A 58 1.27 34.36 22.79
C SER A 58 -0.24 34.48 22.51
N LEU A 59 -0.90 33.37 22.18
CA LEU A 59 -2.36 33.29 22.03
C LEU A 59 -3.08 33.58 23.36
N ALA A 60 -2.57 33.03 24.48
CA ALA A 60 -3.13 33.24 25.80
C ALA A 60 -3.05 34.72 26.24
N TYR A 61 -1.94 35.41 25.94
CA TYR A 61 -1.86 36.86 26.13
C TYR A 61 -2.81 37.61 25.18
N ARG A 62 -2.82 37.27 23.88
CA ARG A 62 -3.69 37.90 22.87
C ARG A 62 -5.18 37.85 23.27
N LYS A 63 -5.62 36.74 23.87
CA LYS A 63 -6.98 36.52 24.36
C LYS A 63 -7.29 37.25 25.68
N ASN A 64 -6.34 37.27 26.61
CA ASN A 64 -6.52 37.78 27.98
C ASN A 64 -5.83 39.16 28.21
N ALA A 65 -5.64 39.95 27.15
CA ALA A 65 -4.90 41.21 27.21
C ALA A 65 -5.70 42.34 27.88
N ASP A 66 -5.50 42.52 29.18
CA ASP A 66 -6.07 43.64 29.96
C ASP A 66 -5.34 44.97 29.70
N ARG A 67 -4.07 44.94 29.26
CA ARG A 67 -3.21 46.11 29.05
C ARG A 67 -2.50 46.08 27.71
N ASP A 68 -2.05 47.24 27.23
CA ASP A 68 -1.20 47.31 26.03
C ASP A 68 0.18 46.67 26.24
N GLU A 69 0.67 46.58 27.50
CA GLU A 69 1.82 45.75 27.87
C GLU A 69 1.61 44.26 27.52
N ASP A 70 0.41 43.72 27.76
CA ASP A 70 0.09 42.31 27.48
C ASP A 70 0.05 42.05 25.95
N LYS A 71 -0.44 43.03 25.18
CA LYS A 71 -0.42 42.99 23.70
C LYS A 71 1.00 43.09 23.14
N ALA A 72 1.86 43.93 23.73
CA ALA A 72 3.26 44.03 23.36
C ALA A 72 4.00 42.71 23.60
N LYS A 73 3.80 42.09 24.78
CA LYS A 73 4.32 40.74 25.08
C LYS A 73 3.81 39.67 24.12
N ALA A 74 2.51 39.68 23.79
CA ALA A 74 1.97 38.77 22.79
C ALA A 74 2.72 38.92 21.45
N TYR A 75 2.87 40.15 20.96
CA TYR A 75 3.56 40.44 19.70
C TYR A 75 5.05 40.00 19.72
N GLU A 76 5.78 40.26 20.80
CA GLU A 76 7.17 39.80 20.97
C GLU A 76 7.29 38.27 20.89
N LEU A 77 6.43 37.55 21.61
CA LEU A 77 6.37 36.08 21.57
C LEU A 77 6.01 35.57 20.17
N GLU A 78 5.06 36.20 19.49
CA GLU A 78 4.71 35.89 18.09
C GLU A 78 5.89 36.08 17.14
N GLN A 79 6.69 37.15 17.30
CA GLN A 79 7.89 37.34 16.49
C GLN A 79 8.96 36.28 16.79
N SER A 80 9.15 35.86 18.04
CA SER A 80 10.02 34.72 18.37
C SER A 80 9.58 33.41 17.70
N VAL A 81 8.27 33.16 17.58
CA VAL A 81 7.71 31.99 16.87
C VAL A 81 7.99 32.08 15.37
N VAL A 82 7.62 33.21 14.75
CA VAL A 82 7.80 33.46 13.31
C VAL A 82 9.28 33.33 12.93
N LYS A 83 10.19 33.88 13.74
CA LYS A 83 11.63 33.83 13.51
C LYS A 83 12.17 32.40 13.47
N LEU A 84 11.84 31.57 14.45
CA LEU A 84 12.26 30.16 14.48
C LEU A 84 11.73 29.39 13.27
N MET A 85 10.44 29.53 12.95
CA MET A 85 9.83 28.83 11.82
C MET A 85 10.43 29.28 10.47
N ARG A 86 10.76 30.57 10.33
CA ARG A 86 11.50 31.07 9.16
C ARG A 86 12.95 30.60 9.12
N GLY A 87 13.63 30.46 10.26
CA GLY A 87 14.96 29.83 10.35
C GLY A 87 14.95 28.40 9.81
N LEU A 88 13.96 27.59 10.23
CA LEU A 88 13.77 26.23 9.71
C LEU A 88 13.46 26.20 8.21
N LEU A 89 12.58 27.09 7.73
CA LEU A 89 12.30 27.23 6.29
C LEU A 89 13.58 27.56 5.51
N GLN A 90 14.41 28.47 6.02
CA GLN A 90 15.69 28.82 5.40
C GLN A 90 16.67 27.63 5.35
N CYS A 91 16.73 26.79 6.39
CA CYS A 91 17.53 25.56 6.38
C CYS A 91 17.08 24.59 5.28
N MET A 92 15.76 24.40 5.10
CA MET A 92 15.21 23.53 4.06
C MET A 92 15.42 24.12 2.65
N MET A 93 15.20 25.43 2.47
CA MET A 93 15.37 26.11 1.19
C MET A 93 16.82 26.12 0.68
N ARG A 94 17.81 25.94 1.56
CA ARG A 94 19.23 25.77 1.18
C ARG A 94 19.56 24.41 0.57
N GLN A 95 18.64 23.45 0.60
CA GLN A 95 18.81 22.08 0.10
C GLN A 95 17.74 21.71 -0.94
N LEU A 96 17.22 22.68 -1.69
CA LEU A 96 16.17 22.41 -2.70
C LEU A 96 16.66 21.49 -3.83
N ASP A 97 17.96 21.41 -4.09
CA ASP A 97 18.54 20.43 -5.01
C ASP A 97 18.33 18.99 -4.53
N LYS A 98 18.37 18.76 -3.21
CA LYS A 98 18.06 17.47 -2.57
C LYS A 98 16.57 17.18 -2.65
N VAL A 99 15.70 18.16 -2.36
CA VAL A 99 14.24 18.02 -2.54
C VAL A 99 13.91 17.63 -3.99
N GLU A 100 14.56 18.25 -4.98
CA GLU A 100 14.39 17.93 -6.39
C GLU A 100 14.80 16.49 -6.73
N LYS A 101 16.00 16.05 -6.30
CA LYS A 101 16.46 14.66 -6.50
C LYS A 101 15.54 13.64 -5.80
N PHE A 102 15.17 13.90 -4.55
CA PHE A 102 14.38 13.01 -3.71
C PHE A 102 12.97 12.78 -4.25
N LYS A 103 12.39 13.71 -5.01
CA LYS A 103 11.09 13.50 -5.70
C LYS A 103 11.08 12.26 -6.61
N TYR A 104 12.24 11.85 -7.12
CA TYR A 104 12.43 10.70 -8.00
C TYR A 104 13.19 9.54 -7.34
N SER A 105 14.29 9.83 -6.62
CA SER A 105 15.18 8.78 -6.12
C SER A 105 14.66 8.06 -4.87
N LYS A 106 14.02 8.81 -3.96
CA LYS A 106 13.56 8.36 -2.64
C LYS A 106 14.65 7.68 -1.78
N ASN A 107 15.92 7.99 -2.06
CA ASN A 107 17.09 7.44 -1.36
C ASN A 107 17.49 8.28 -0.15
N THR A 108 18.17 7.66 0.82
CA THR A 108 18.74 8.34 2.00
C THR A 108 19.76 9.42 1.64
N ASN A 109 20.63 9.20 0.65
CA ASN A 109 21.65 10.19 0.25
C ASN A 109 21.05 11.51 -0.31
N ASP A 110 19.84 11.44 -0.89
CA ASP A 110 19.16 12.61 -1.49
C ASP A 110 18.19 13.30 -0.52
N CYS A 111 18.10 12.86 0.75
CA CYS A 111 17.13 13.39 1.70
C CYS A 111 17.55 14.75 2.30
N LEU A 112 16.57 15.48 2.85
CA LEU A 112 16.83 16.65 3.69
C LEU A 112 17.49 16.24 5.01
N HIS A 113 18.45 17.03 5.48
CA HIS A 113 18.98 16.89 6.84
C HIS A 113 17.89 17.20 7.89
N ALA A 114 17.86 16.48 9.01
CA ALA A 114 16.94 16.76 10.11
C ALA A 114 17.54 17.65 11.23
N LYS A 115 18.84 17.98 11.13
CA LYS A 115 19.56 18.86 12.07
C LYS A 115 20.51 19.85 11.38
N TYR A 116 20.61 21.06 11.92
CA TYR A 116 21.29 22.22 11.32
C TYR A 116 22.18 22.97 12.31
N HIS A 117 23.12 23.76 11.82
CA HIS A 117 23.89 24.67 12.66
C HIS A 117 23.05 25.91 13.00
N THR A 118 22.81 26.14 14.29
CA THR A 118 21.95 27.23 14.82
C THR A 118 22.25 28.59 14.20
N GLY A 119 23.50 29.06 14.25
CA GLY A 119 23.85 30.41 13.79
C GLY A 119 24.04 30.58 12.27
N THR A 120 24.09 29.49 11.48
CA THR A 120 24.45 29.58 10.04
C THR A 120 23.46 28.92 9.11
N CYS A 121 22.51 28.11 9.61
CA CYS A 121 21.57 27.30 8.83
C CYS A 121 22.25 26.30 7.86
N ALA A 122 23.50 25.92 8.13
CA ALA A 122 24.24 24.91 7.36
C ALA A 122 23.98 23.48 7.89
N THR A 123 24.30 22.48 7.09
CA THR A 123 24.37 21.08 7.53
C THR A 123 25.55 20.88 8.47
N VAL A 124 25.42 19.95 9.44
CA VAL A 124 26.40 19.77 10.55
C VAL A 124 27.14 18.44 10.53
N VAL A 125 26.75 17.53 9.65
CA VAL A 125 27.34 16.20 9.44
C VAL A 125 27.11 15.83 7.97
N GLY A 126 27.82 14.83 7.46
CA GLY A 126 27.65 14.30 6.11
C GLY A 126 26.40 13.42 5.93
N ASP A 127 26.07 13.13 4.67
CA ASP A 127 24.85 12.40 4.26
C ASP A 127 24.79 10.94 4.71
N GLN A 128 25.95 10.32 4.95
CA GLN A 128 26.07 8.92 5.41
C GLN A 128 26.45 8.78 6.89
N GLU A 129 26.70 9.90 7.58
CA GLU A 129 27.20 9.91 8.96
C GLU A 129 26.08 9.77 10.01
N TRP A 130 24.82 9.96 9.61
CA TRP A 130 23.69 10.01 10.53
C TRP A 130 22.34 9.76 9.82
N GLY A 131 21.33 9.31 10.57
CA GLY A 131 19.99 8.98 10.08
C GLY A 131 19.15 10.20 9.69
N HIS A 132 19.53 10.89 8.60
CA HIS A 132 18.91 12.15 8.15
C HIS A 132 17.49 12.02 7.64
N LEU A 133 17.18 10.90 6.96
CA LEU A 133 15.87 10.66 6.38
C LEU A 133 14.86 10.47 7.52
N GLN A 134 14.23 11.57 7.91
CA GLN A 134 13.23 11.68 8.97
C GLN A 134 12.02 12.42 8.40
N VAL A 135 11.02 11.65 7.95
CA VAL A 135 9.84 12.20 7.29
C VAL A 135 8.92 12.86 8.33
N ASP A 136 8.91 12.37 9.58
CA ASP A 136 8.27 13.01 10.73
C ASP A 136 8.74 14.45 10.93
N ALA A 137 10.05 14.69 10.88
CA ALA A 137 10.66 15.99 11.18
C ALA A 137 10.28 17.06 10.16
N THR A 138 10.24 16.71 8.87
CA THR A 138 9.74 17.62 7.82
C THR A 138 8.22 17.81 7.96
N SER A 139 7.49 16.73 8.22
CA SER A 139 6.03 16.76 8.29
C SER A 139 5.51 17.58 9.48
N ILE A 140 6.14 17.51 10.65
CA ILE A 140 5.69 18.30 11.81
C ILE A 140 5.92 19.80 11.61
N PHE A 141 7.02 20.19 10.95
CA PHE A 141 7.24 21.57 10.53
C PHE A 141 6.12 22.04 9.60
N MET A 142 5.77 21.22 8.60
CA MET A 142 4.70 21.51 7.64
C MET A 142 3.31 21.57 8.29
N LEU A 143 3.00 20.69 9.26
CA LEU A 143 1.76 20.72 10.04
C LEU A 143 1.63 22.00 10.88
N PHE A 144 2.70 22.41 11.58
CA PHE A 144 2.65 23.63 12.38
C PHE A 144 2.78 24.90 11.56
N LEU A 145 3.45 24.88 10.40
CA LEU A 145 3.36 25.96 9.41
C LEU A 145 1.89 26.21 9.04
N ALA A 146 1.11 25.15 8.80
CA ALA A 146 -0.31 25.24 8.50
C ALA A 146 -1.14 25.79 9.68
N GLN A 147 -1.05 25.15 10.87
CA GLN A 147 -1.79 25.57 12.06
C GLN A 147 -1.46 27.01 12.50
N MET A 148 -0.18 27.41 12.48
CA MET A 148 0.25 28.76 12.84
C MET A 148 -0.23 29.81 11.82
N THR A 149 -0.19 29.50 10.51
CA THR A 149 -0.72 30.38 9.46
C THR A 149 -2.25 30.55 9.61
N ALA A 150 -2.97 29.46 9.91
CA ALA A 150 -4.40 29.51 10.22
C ALA A 150 -4.72 30.34 11.48
N SER A 151 -3.83 30.36 12.48
CA SER A 151 -3.94 31.25 13.66
C SER A 151 -3.60 32.73 13.41
N GLY A 152 -3.24 33.08 12.17
CA GLY A 152 -2.94 34.43 11.72
C GLY A 152 -1.46 34.83 11.73
N LEU A 153 -0.53 33.92 12.04
CA LEU A 153 0.90 34.21 11.94
C LEU A 153 1.35 34.26 10.48
N LYS A 154 2.26 35.18 10.17
CA LYS A 154 2.86 35.30 8.84
C LYS A 154 4.26 34.71 8.84
N ILE A 155 4.37 33.49 8.32
CA ILE A 155 5.64 32.76 8.22
C ILE A 155 6.18 32.81 6.78
N VAL A 156 5.32 32.66 5.77
CA VAL A 156 5.67 32.73 4.34
C VAL A 156 5.43 34.15 3.81
N TYR A 157 6.37 34.71 3.05
CA TYR A 157 6.36 36.09 2.57
C TYR A 157 6.43 36.24 1.04
N THR A 158 7.00 35.28 0.32
CA THR A 158 7.20 35.39 -1.14
C THR A 158 6.57 34.23 -1.91
N ARG A 159 6.32 34.43 -3.22
CA ARG A 159 5.81 33.37 -4.10
C ARG A 159 6.85 32.25 -4.29
N ASP A 160 8.13 32.61 -4.34
CA ASP A 160 9.23 31.63 -4.40
C ASP A 160 9.25 30.74 -3.13
N GLU A 161 8.94 31.29 -1.94
CA GLU A 161 8.74 30.49 -0.72
C GLU A 161 7.48 29.60 -0.78
N VAL A 162 6.38 30.04 -1.44
CA VAL A 162 5.18 29.21 -1.68
C VAL A 162 5.52 27.98 -2.55
N ASP A 163 6.24 28.18 -3.65
CA ASP A 163 6.65 27.07 -4.53
C ASP A 163 7.59 26.08 -3.81
N ALA A 164 8.48 26.58 -2.94
CA ALA A 164 9.32 25.75 -2.10
C ALA A 164 8.49 24.89 -1.14
N VAL A 165 7.49 25.48 -0.46
CA VAL A 165 6.55 24.73 0.40
C VAL A 165 5.73 23.71 -0.41
N GLN A 166 5.30 24.05 -1.62
CA GLN A 166 4.60 23.11 -2.52
C GLN A 166 5.49 21.93 -2.96
N ASN A 167 6.81 22.11 -3.07
CA ASN A 167 7.74 21.00 -3.33
C ASN A 167 8.06 20.18 -2.06
N LEU A 168 8.00 20.79 -0.87
CA LEU A 168 8.04 20.05 0.40
C LEU A 168 6.78 19.17 0.59
N ILE A 169 5.62 19.56 0.04
CA ILE A 169 4.46 18.66 -0.08
C ILE A 169 4.81 17.44 -0.94
N PHE A 170 5.45 17.61 -2.11
CA PHE A 170 5.87 16.48 -2.97
C PHE A 170 7.01 15.62 -2.38
N TYR A 171 7.72 16.15 -1.39
CA TYR A 171 8.69 15.41 -0.60
C TYR A 171 7.98 14.41 0.34
N ILE A 172 6.95 14.88 1.07
CA ILE A 172 6.20 14.07 2.06
C ILE A 172 5.00 13.28 1.49
N GLU A 173 4.46 13.62 0.31
CA GLU A 173 3.30 12.91 -0.29
C GLU A 173 3.55 11.40 -0.45
N SER A 174 4.82 11.00 -0.60
CA SER A 174 5.25 9.61 -0.73
C SER A 174 5.58 8.92 0.60
N ALA A 175 5.29 9.51 1.76
CA ALA A 175 5.64 8.96 3.08
C ALA A 175 5.19 7.50 3.26
N TYR A 176 4.05 7.14 2.69
CA TYR A 176 3.46 5.80 2.70
C TYR A 176 4.35 4.71 2.05
N LYS A 177 5.38 5.09 1.27
CA LYS A 177 6.31 4.16 0.60
C LYS A 177 7.79 4.47 0.83
N VAL A 178 8.09 5.45 1.69
CA VAL A 178 9.47 5.84 2.04
C VAL A 178 9.80 5.26 3.41
N ALA A 179 10.72 4.30 3.43
CA ALA A 179 11.34 3.86 4.67
C ALA A 179 12.28 4.96 5.19
N ASP A 180 12.22 5.25 6.48
CA ASP A 180 12.95 6.34 7.13
C ASP A 180 13.57 5.88 8.47
N PHE A 181 14.35 6.75 9.11
CA PHE A 181 14.98 6.45 10.41
C PHE A 181 14.03 6.65 11.61
N GLY A 182 12.81 7.13 11.35
CA GLY A 182 11.80 7.47 12.34
C GLY A 182 12.24 8.57 13.31
N MET A 183 11.34 8.92 14.23
CA MET A 183 11.57 10.00 15.21
C MET A 183 12.68 9.71 16.24
N TRP A 184 13.15 8.46 16.32
CA TRP A 184 14.24 8.03 17.19
C TRP A 184 15.58 7.90 16.47
N GLU A 185 15.66 8.27 15.19
CA GLU A 185 16.90 8.44 14.43
C GLU A 185 17.67 7.12 14.21
N ARG A 186 16.97 5.98 14.28
CA ARG A 186 17.54 4.62 14.29
C ARG A 186 17.11 3.72 13.14
N GLY A 187 15.93 3.94 12.56
CA GLY A 187 15.33 2.99 11.61
C GLY A 187 14.94 1.71 12.34
N ASP A 188 15.62 0.61 12.06
CA ASP A 188 15.43 -0.67 12.76
C ASP A 188 15.87 -0.64 14.25
N LYS A 189 15.42 -1.60 15.05
CA LYS A 189 15.79 -1.70 16.48
C LYS A 189 17.30 -1.78 16.75
N THR A 190 18.08 -2.41 15.86
CA THR A 190 19.54 -2.54 16.02
C THR A 190 20.30 -1.28 15.65
N ASN A 191 19.67 -0.31 14.98
CA ASN A 191 20.29 0.89 14.44
C ASN A 191 21.51 0.58 13.54
N THR A 192 21.37 -0.41 12.65
CA THR A 192 22.43 -0.82 11.71
C THR A 192 22.44 -0.01 10.41
N GLY A 193 21.79 1.17 10.42
CA GLY A 193 21.63 2.03 9.24
C GLY A 193 20.49 1.60 8.30
N ILE A 194 19.64 0.65 8.73
CA ILE A 194 18.52 0.12 7.94
C ILE A 194 17.27 0.96 8.23
N PRO A 195 16.75 1.74 7.27
CA PRO A 195 15.50 2.48 7.45
C PRO A 195 14.28 1.54 7.40
N GLU A 196 13.22 1.89 8.12
CA GLU A 196 11.96 1.14 8.16
C GLU A 196 10.77 2.04 7.81
N ILE A 197 9.64 1.44 7.42
CA ILE A 197 8.37 2.17 7.40
C ILE A 197 7.94 2.40 8.86
N ASN A 198 7.95 3.64 9.33
CA ASN A 198 7.55 4.02 10.69
C ASN A 198 6.16 4.67 10.70
N ALA A 199 5.27 4.16 11.56
CA ALA A 199 3.88 4.64 11.65
C ALA A 199 3.80 6.12 12.04
N SER A 200 4.64 6.58 12.98
CA SER A 200 4.68 7.99 13.43
C SER A 200 5.04 8.95 12.28
N SER A 201 5.98 8.60 11.42
CA SER A 201 6.33 9.38 10.23
C SER A 201 5.16 9.48 9.24
N ILE A 202 4.47 8.36 8.96
CA ILE A 202 3.30 8.35 8.07
C ILE A 202 2.13 9.17 8.65
N GLY A 203 1.84 9.02 9.95
CA GLY A 203 0.77 9.76 10.61
C GLY A 203 1.01 11.26 10.63
N MET A 204 2.26 11.69 10.89
CA MET A 204 2.62 13.11 10.83
C MET A 204 2.54 13.65 9.39
N ALA A 205 2.99 12.88 8.39
CA ALA A 205 2.89 13.25 6.98
C ALA A 205 1.43 13.38 6.52
N LYS A 206 0.57 12.40 6.85
CA LYS A 206 -0.88 12.47 6.58
C LYS A 206 -1.48 13.76 7.14
N ALA A 207 -1.18 14.06 8.41
CA ALA A 207 -1.71 15.23 9.08
C ALA A 207 -1.24 16.54 8.45
N ALA A 208 0.01 16.63 8.02
CA ALA A 208 0.54 17.79 7.31
C ALA A 208 -0.13 17.97 5.92
N LEU A 209 -0.27 16.89 5.14
CA LEU A 209 -0.91 16.92 3.82
C LEU A 209 -2.38 17.41 3.89
N GLU A 210 -3.14 16.87 4.84
CA GLU A 210 -4.52 17.29 5.13
C GLU A 210 -4.61 18.74 5.65
N ALA A 211 -3.63 19.19 6.45
CA ALA A 211 -3.61 20.56 6.99
C ALA A 211 -3.25 21.63 5.95
N LEU A 212 -2.55 21.23 4.88
CA LEU A 212 -2.09 22.11 3.82
C LEU A 212 -3.03 22.17 2.61
N ASP A 213 -3.86 21.15 2.36
CA ASP A 213 -4.69 21.13 1.15
C ASP A 213 -5.70 22.31 1.11
N GLY A 214 -5.54 23.19 0.12
CA GLY A 214 -6.34 24.40 -0.01
C GLY A 214 -5.96 25.53 0.96
N LEU A 215 -4.90 25.38 1.75
CA LEU A 215 -4.44 26.43 2.66
C LEU A 215 -3.77 27.59 1.89
N ASN A 216 -4.17 28.82 2.22
CA ASN A 216 -3.48 30.02 1.76
C ASN A 216 -2.30 30.38 2.69
N LEU A 217 -1.07 30.26 2.19
CA LEU A 217 0.15 30.49 2.97
C LEU A 217 0.41 31.96 3.36
N PHE A 218 -0.27 32.92 2.73
CA PHE A 218 -0.29 34.33 3.14
C PHE A 218 -1.48 34.66 4.08
N GLY A 219 -2.23 33.64 4.51
CA GLY A 219 -3.45 33.78 5.30
C GLY A 219 -4.51 34.65 4.61
N ALA A 220 -5.24 35.45 5.39
CA ALA A 220 -6.32 36.31 4.90
C ALA A 220 -5.89 37.44 3.93
N LYS A 221 -4.59 37.58 3.63
CA LYS A 221 -4.07 38.56 2.66
C LYS A 221 -3.60 37.93 1.34
N GLY A 222 -3.69 36.61 1.20
CA GLY A 222 -3.23 35.89 0.02
C GLY A 222 -4.23 35.88 -1.13
N GLY A 223 -3.69 35.67 -2.33
CA GLY A 223 -4.47 35.42 -3.53
C GLY A 223 -4.53 33.92 -3.87
N PRO A 224 -5.12 33.55 -5.02
CA PRO A 224 -5.17 32.16 -5.47
C PRO A 224 -3.81 31.54 -5.82
N GLU A 225 -2.77 32.36 -6.03
CA GLU A 225 -1.40 31.93 -6.28
C GLU A 225 -0.64 31.52 -5.00
N SER A 226 -1.14 31.87 -3.81
CA SER A 226 -0.53 31.49 -2.52
C SER A 226 -1.26 30.32 -1.83
N VAL A 227 -2.14 29.64 -2.57
CA VAL A 227 -2.81 28.40 -2.15
C VAL A 227 -1.96 27.21 -2.55
N VAL A 228 -1.71 26.30 -1.61
CA VAL A 228 -1.04 25.02 -1.89
C VAL A 228 -2.05 23.87 -1.93
N HIS A 229 -1.69 22.81 -2.64
CA HIS A 229 -2.57 21.66 -2.89
C HIS A 229 -1.88 20.34 -2.56
N SER A 230 -2.66 19.43 -1.97
CA SER A 230 -2.32 18.01 -1.79
C SER A 230 -3.28 17.14 -2.60
N LEU A 231 -2.94 15.87 -2.83
CA LEU A 231 -3.86 14.94 -3.50
C LEU A 231 -4.52 14.00 -2.49
N ALA A 232 -5.83 13.86 -2.64
CA ALA A 232 -6.66 13.03 -1.76
C ALA A 232 -6.27 11.54 -1.81
N ASP A 233 -5.83 11.05 -2.97
CA ASP A 233 -5.37 9.67 -3.15
C ASP A 233 -4.11 9.39 -2.30
N ASP A 234 -3.10 10.27 -2.32
CA ASP A 234 -1.87 10.13 -1.51
C ASP A 234 -2.16 10.17 0.01
N ILE A 235 -3.10 11.04 0.45
CA ILE A 235 -3.59 11.08 1.85
C ILE A 235 -4.29 9.76 2.23
N GLN A 236 -5.11 9.22 1.33
CA GLN A 236 -5.84 7.98 1.59
C GLN A 236 -4.92 6.73 1.56
N HIS A 237 -3.83 6.73 0.80
CA HIS A 237 -2.79 5.71 0.93
C HIS A 237 -2.17 5.73 2.35
N CYS A 238 -1.80 6.91 2.86
CA CYS A 238 -1.30 7.05 4.24
C CYS A 238 -2.30 6.53 5.29
N GLN A 239 -3.59 6.89 5.18
CA GLN A 239 -4.64 6.36 6.07
C GLN A 239 -4.76 4.83 5.99
N SER A 240 -4.65 4.27 4.78
CA SER A 240 -4.78 2.82 4.58
C SER A 240 -3.63 2.04 5.23
N ILE A 241 -2.42 2.61 5.26
CA ILE A 241 -1.31 2.03 6.03
C ILE A 241 -1.61 2.08 7.51
N LEU A 242 -1.95 3.26 8.06
CA LEU A 242 -2.18 3.43 9.49
C LEU A 242 -3.27 2.47 10.01
N SER A 243 -4.36 2.31 9.25
CA SER A 243 -5.42 1.33 9.57
C SER A 243 -4.99 -0.14 9.47
N SER A 244 -3.93 -0.48 8.72
CA SER A 244 -3.43 -1.85 8.56
C SER A 244 -2.23 -2.18 9.46
N MET A 245 -1.54 -1.15 9.94
CA MET A 245 -0.26 -1.23 10.63
C MET A 245 -0.42 -1.14 12.15
N LEU A 246 -1.21 -0.17 12.63
CA LEU A 246 -1.46 0.03 14.06
C LEU A 246 -2.17 -1.18 14.69
N PRO A 247 -1.87 -1.53 15.96
CA PRO A 247 -1.05 -0.78 16.92
C PRO A 247 0.48 -0.86 16.72
N ARG A 248 0.97 -1.67 15.76
CA ARG A 248 2.41 -1.82 15.51
C ARG A 248 3.02 -0.56 14.90
N ALA A 249 4.26 -0.26 15.28
CA ALA A 249 4.94 0.98 14.91
C ALA A 249 5.93 0.82 13.73
N SER A 250 6.56 -0.35 13.59
CA SER A 250 7.38 -0.73 12.42
C SER A 250 7.52 -2.26 12.33
N THR A 251 8.28 -2.78 11.36
CA THR A 251 8.53 -4.22 11.20
C THR A 251 9.26 -4.82 12.41
N SER A 252 10.24 -4.10 12.97
CA SER A 252 10.93 -4.48 14.21
C SER A 252 10.32 -3.92 15.50
N LYS A 253 9.31 -3.03 15.45
CA LYS A 253 8.71 -2.41 16.65
C LYS A 253 7.23 -2.76 16.76
N GLU A 254 6.90 -3.74 17.60
CA GLU A 254 5.50 -4.15 17.86
C GLU A 254 4.67 -3.06 18.56
N VAL A 255 5.31 -2.14 19.28
CA VAL A 255 4.71 -0.97 19.95
C VAL A 255 5.78 0.13 20.10
N ASP A 256 5.39 1.40 19.98
CA ASP A 256 6.25 2.57 20.16
C ASP A 256 5.42 3.74 20.72
N ALA A 257 5.85 4.33 21.84
CA ALA A 257 5.14 5.43 22.50
C ALA A 257 5.13 6.72 21.68
N GLY A 258 6.03 6.87 20.69
CA GLY A 258 6.01 7.95 19.71
C GLY A 258 4.74 8.03 18.87
N VAL A 259 4.00 6.92 18.75
CA VAL A 259 2.69 6.85 18.07
C VAL A 259 1.61 7.70 18.77
N LEU A 260 1.77 8.02 20.07
CA LEU A 260 0.88 8.97 20.77
C LEU A 260 0.75 10.31 20.03
N SER A 261 1.83 10.78 19.40
CA SER A 261 1.84 12.03 18.63
C SER A 261 0.97 12.02 17.37
N ILE A 262 0.54 10.84 16.90
CA ILE A 262 -0.31 10.69 15.71
C ILE A 262 -1.73 10.19 15.99
N ILE A 263 -1.96 9.42 17.06
CA ILE A 263 -3.32 9.05 17.47
C ILE A 263 -4.03 10.17 18.24
N SER A 264 -3.27 11.11 18.81
CA SER A 264 -3.76 12.26 19.57
C SER A 264 -3.06 13.55 19.10
N TYR A 265 -2.98 14.57 19.95
CA TYR A 265 -2.28 15.82 19.66
C TYR A 265 -0.77 15.57 19.39
N PRO A 266 -0.16 16.19 18.36
CA PRO A 266 -0.73 17.23 17.50
C PRO A 266 -1.41 16.76 16.20
N ALA A 267 -1.19 15.52 15.75
CA ALA A 267 -1.54 15.16 14.38
C ALA A 267 -2.98 14.65 14.19
N PHE A 268 -3.60 13.96 15.17
CA PHE A 268 -4.94 13.36 15.05
C PHE A 268 -5.16 12.60 13.72
N ALA A 269 -4.17 11.84 13.27
CA ALA A 269 -4.08 11.29 11.93
C ALA A 269 -5.00 10.07 11.69
N VAL A 270 -5.41 9.38 12.75
CA VAL A 270 -6.16 8.12 12.69
C VAL A 270 -7.66 8.37 12.84
N GLU A 271 -8.44 7.97 11.83
CA GLU A 271 -9.91 8.18 11.79
C GLU A 271 -10.71 7.13 12.58
N ASP A 272 -10.17 5.93 12.82
CA ASP A 272 -10.90 4.87 13.52
C ASP A 272 -10.61 4.91 15.03
N ILE A 273 -11.62 5.29 15.81
CA ILE A 273 -11.55 5.39 17.27
C ILE A 273 -11.20 4.06 17.95
N ASN A 274 -11.56 2.90 17.36
CA ASN A 274 -11.20 1.60 17.91
C ASN A 274 -9.70 1.36 17.80
N ILE A 275 -9.10 1.73 16.66
CA ILE A 275 -7.65 1.64 16.44
C ILE A 275 -6.91 2.62 17.37
N VAL A 276 -7.42 3.84 17.55
CA VAL A 276 -6.88 4.81 18.52
C VAL A 276 -6.87 4.24 19.93
N ASN A 277 -7.99 3.67 20.40
CA ASN A 277 -8.12 3.12 21.74
C ASN A 277 -7.21 1.91 21.96
N ILE A 278 -7.24 0.91 21.05
CA ILE A 278 -6.37 -0.28 21.12
C ILE A 278 -4.89 0.12 21.10
N THR A 279 -4.51 1.10 20.27
CA THR A 279 -3.12 1.58 20.21
C THR A 279 -2.70 2.28 21.50
N LYS A 280 -3.59 3.09 22.10
CA LYS A 280 -3.34 3.72 23.40
C LYS A 280 -3.22 2.70 24.53
N GLU A 281 -4.09 1.68 24.54
CA GLU A 281 -4.08 0.60 25.53
C GLU A 281 -2.82 -0.27 25.43
N GLU A 282 -2.37 -0.63 24.22
CA GLU A 282 -1.09 -1.34 23.99
C GLU A 282 0.13 -0.52 24.44
N ILE A 283 0.15 0.79 24.18
CA ILE A 283 1.23 1.67 24.66
C ILE A 283 1.24 1.75 26.18
N ILE A 284 0.10 1.96 26.83
CA ILE A 284 0.00 2.08 28.29
C ILE A 284 0.35 0.74 28.96
N SER A 285 -0.20 -0.38 28.48
CA SER A 285 -0.01 -1.70 29.10
C SER A 285 1.41 -2.26 28.93
N LYS A 286 2.11 -1.96 27.83
CA LYS A 286 3.46 -2.50 27.56
C LYS A 286 4.62 -1.53 27.83
N LEU A 287 4.40 -0.22 27.76
CA LEU A 287 5.48 0.78 27.85
C LEU A 287 5.41 1.70 29.06
N GLN A 288 4.29 1.79 29.80
CA GLN A 288 4.20 2.67 30.96
C GLN A 288 4.95 2.10 32.18
N GLY A 289 5.77 2.94 32.81
CA GLY A 289 6.46 2.65 34.07
C GLY A 289 6.12 3.66 35.18
N ARG A 290 7.00 3.80 36.18
CA ARG A 290 6.77 4.64 37.38
C ARG A 290 7.16 6.12 37.20
N TYR A 291 7.84 6.48 36.12
CA TYR A 291 8.37 7.82 35.81
C TYR A 291 8.03 8.31 34.39
N GLY A 292 7.31 7.51 33.59
CA GLY A 292 6.98 7.86 32.21
C GLY A 292 6.56 6.64 31.39
N CYS A 293 6.85 6.67 30.09
CA CYS A 293 6.82 5.48 29.24
C CYS A 293 8.20 5.22 28.61
N CYS A 294 8.55 3.96 28.37
CA CYS A 294 9.68 3.59 27.52
C CYS A 294 9.35 3.95 26.05
N ARG A 295 10.36 4.21 25.21
CA ARG A 295 10.12 4.57 23.80
C ARG A 295 9.55 3.40 23.00
N PHE A 296 10.18 2.23 23.13
CA PHE A 296 9.73 0.94 22.62
C PHE A 296 10.38 -0.19 23.43
N LEU A 297 9.88 -1.42 23.32
CA LEU A 297 10.44 -2.59 24.03
C LEU A 297 11.87 -2.92 23.58
N ARG A 298 12.76 -3.24 24.54
CA ARG A 298 14.20 -3.51 24.34
C ARG A 298 15.01 -2.33 23.80
N ASP A 299 14.65 -1.11 24.20
CA ASP A 299 15.39 0.10 23.89
C ASP A 299 16.57 0.32 24.85
N GLY A 300 17.79 0.13 24.36
CA GLY A 300 19.02 0.31 25.14
C GLY A 300 19.41 1.76 25.47
N HIS A 301 18.72 2.77 24.94
CA HIS A 301 19.25 4.13 24.96
C HIS A 301 19.37 4.73 26.37
N LYS A 302 20.61 5.10 26.74
CA LYS A 302 21.04 5.57 28.06
C LYS A 302 20.76 4.59 29.21
N THR A 303 20.56 3.31 28.88
CA THR A 303 20.51 2.24 29.89
C THR A 303 21.92 1.97 30.42
N PRO A 304 22.09 1.47 31.66
CA PRO A 304 23.42 1.21 32.23
C PRO A 304 24.23 0.11 31.52
N ARG A 305 23.61 -0.65 30.61
CA ARG A 305 24.24 -1.71 29.83
C ARG A 305 24.56 -1.28 28.38
N GLU A 306 24.23 -0.05 27.97
CA GLU A 306 24.58 0.49 26.65
C GLU A 306 26.09 0.78 26.55
N ASP A 307 26.72 0.46 25.41
CA ASP A 307 28.04 0.99 25.07
C ASP A 307 27.89 2.41 24.48
N PRO A 308 28.27 3.48 25.20
CA PRO A 308 28.09 4.86 24.72
C PRO A 308 29.00 5.21 23.53
N ASN A 309 29.97 4.37 23.19
CA ASN A 309 30.87 4.59 22.06
C ASN A 309 30.28 4.08 20.73
N ARG A 310 29.14 3.39 20.77
CA ARG A 310 28.55 2.69 19.61
C ARG A 310 27.11 3.11 19.37
N LEU A 311 26.80 3.45 18.13
CA LEU A 311 25.43 3.83 17.74
C LEU A 311 24.51 2.62 17.50
N TYR A 312 25.07 1.49 17.08
CA TYR A 312 24.35 0.25 16.79
C TYR A 312 24.42 -0.74 17.96
N TYR A 313 23.43 -1.63 18.03
CA TYR A 313 23.37 -2.73 18.99
C TYR A 313 23.64 -4.07 18.30
N GLU A 314 24.32 -4.98 18.97
CA GLU A 314 24.38 -6.38 18.57
C GLU A 314 23.06 -7.10 18.87
N SER A 315 22.67 -8.07 18.03
CA SER A 315 21.42 -8.84 18.20
C SER A 315 21.22 -9.45 19.59
N SER A 316 22.32 -9.81 20.28
CA SER A 316 22.30 -10.34 21.65
C SER A 316 22.09 -9.28 22.73
N GLU A 317 22.45 -8.02 22.49
CA GLU A 317 22.35 -6.93 23.47
C GLU A 317 20.92 -6.48 23.72
N LEU A 318 20.04 -6.57 22.70
CA LEU A 318 18.64 -6.17 22.83
C LEU A 318 17.94 -6.86 24.02
N LYS A 319 18.27 -8.13 24.29
CA LYS A 319 17.72 -8.85 25.45
C LYS A 319 18.22 -8.33 26.80
N LEU A 320 19.41 -7.74 26.85
CA LEU A 320 19.97 -7.15 28.08
C LEU A 320 19.24 -5.86 28.47
N PHE A 321 18.63 -5.16 27.52
CA PHE A 321 17.88 -3.93 27.80
C PHE A 321 16.46 -4.18 28.32
N GLU A 322 15.96 -5.41 28.24
CA GLU A 322 14.61 -5.78 28.68
C GLU A 322 14.43 -5.57 30.19
N ASN A 323 13.34 -4.89 30.57
CA ASN A 323 12.98 -4.44 31.92
C ASN A 323 13.83 -3.28 32.50
N ILE A 324 14.92 -2.89 31.84
CA ILE A 324 15.78 -1.76 32.26
C ILE A 324 15.72 -0.57 31.30
N GLU A 325 14.84 -0.60 30.29
CA GLU A 325 14.66 0.47 29.31
C GLU A 325 14.36 1.80 30.00
N CYS A 326 14.95 2.91 29.53
CA CYS A 326 14.75 4.22 30.16
C CYS A 326 13.32 4.75 29.99
N GLU A 327 12.77 5.32 31.06
CA GLU A 327 11.40 5.86 31.10
C GLU A 327 11.40 7.37 30.83
N TRP A 328 10.54 7.83 29.91
CA TRP A 328 10.47 9.21 29.46
C TRP A 328 9.22 9.93 29.98
N PRO A 329 9.34 10.96 30.84
CA PRO A 329 8.20 11.77 31.31
C PRO A 329 7.44 12.49 30.20
N LEU A 330 8.09 12.66 29.04
CA LEU A 330 7.52 13.24 27.82
C LEU A 330 6.17 12.61 27.47
N PHE A 331 6.02 11.30 27.57
CA PHE A 331 4.79 10.62 27.16
C PHE A 331 3.59 10.91 28.09
N TRP A 332 3.82 11.18 29.37
CA TRP A 332 2.76 11.68 30.25
C TRP A 332 2.28 13.09 29.85
N THR A 333 3.15 13.93 29.25
CA THR A 333 2.68 15.22 28.70
C THR A 333 1.76 15.03 27.49
N TYR A 334 1.98 13.99 26.67
CA TYR A 334 1.03 13.60 25.62
C TYR A 334 -0.29 13.08 26.20
N LEU A 335 -0.25 12.25 27.25
CA LEU A 335 -1.45 11.70 27.89
C LEU A 335 -2.27 12.76 28.64
N ILE A 336 -1.64 13.80 29.18
CA ILE A 336 -2.33 15.00 29.69
C ILE A 336 -3.05 15.73 28.55
N LEU A 337 -2.37 15.97 27.42
CA LEU A 337 -2.98 16.64 26.26
C LEU A 337 -4.13 15.81 25.68
N ASP A 338 -3.95 14.49 25.54
CA ASP A 338 -4.99 13.54 25.13
C ASP A 338 -6.22 13.65 26.02
N GLY A 339 -6.04 13.62 27.35
CA GLY A 339 -7.11 13.79 28.34
C GLY A 339 -7.87 15.11 28.17
N ILE A 340 -7.18 16.20 27.85
CA ILE A 340 -7.80 17.51 27.56
C ILE A 340 -8.63 17.44 26.27
N PHE A 341 -8.11 16.85 25.19
CA PHE A 341 -8.81 16.80 23.90
C PHE A 341 -10.03 15.86 23.90
N ILE A 342 -10.00 14.77 24.69
CA ILE A 342 -11.16 13.87 24.87
C ILE A 342 -12.12 14.31 25.97
N ASN A 343 -11.83 15.43 26.67
CA ASN A 343 -12.57 15.91 27.85
C ASN A 343 -12.64 14.91 29.01
N SER A 344 -11.55 14.19 29.30
CA SER A 344 -11.39 13.33 30.48
C SER A 344 -10.60 14.05 31.58
N PRO A 345 -11.25 14.74 32.53
CA PRO A 345 -10.56 15.44 33.62
C PRO A 345 -9.84 14.48 34.58
N GLU A 346 -10.33 13.24 34.69
CA GLU A 346 -9.75 12.17 35.51
C GLU A 346 -8.34 11.81 35.01
N GLN A 347 -8.22 11.49 33.70
CA GLN A 347 -6.94 11.23 33.04
C GLN A 347 -5.97 12.42 33.17
N VAL A 348 -6.48 13.65 33.02
CA VAL A 348 -5.67 14.87 33.17
C VAL A 348 -5.12 15.01 34.58
N GLN A 349 -5.94 14.76 35.61
CA GLN A 349 -5.51 14.89 37.00
C GLN A 349 -4.51 13.80 37.39
N GLU A 350 -4.77 12.55 37.01
CA GLU A 350 -3.89 11.39 37.25
C GLU A 350 -2.46 11.66 36.74
N TYR A 351 -2.31 11.96 35.45
CA TYR A 351 -0.99 12.19 34.85
C TYR A 351 -0.35 13.51 35.29
N ARG A 352 -1.12 14.54 35.67
CA ARG A 352 -0.55 15.76 36.28
C ARG A 352 0.03 15.49 37.66
N GLU A 353 -0.65 14.69 38.50
CA GLU A 353 -0.12 14.29 39.80
C GLU A 353 1.10 13.38 39.68
N ALA A 354 1.06 12.40 38.77
CA ALA A 354 2.19 11.53 38.49
C ALA A 354 3.41 12.34 38.05
N LEU A 355 3.25 13.25 37.09
CA LEU A 355 4.31 14.12 36.59
C LEU A 355 4.86 15.05 37.70
N GLU A 356 3.99 15.70 38.48
CA GLU A 356 4.41 16.62 39.55
C GLU A 356 5.28 15.95 40.63
N ARG A 357 5.11 14.65 40.88
CA ARG A 357 5.96 13.87 41.82
C ARG A 357 7.39 13.70 41.34
N ILE A 358 7.63 13.70 40.02
CA ILE A 358 8.95 13.44 39.44
C ILE A 358 9.69 14.72 38.98
N LEU A 359 8.97 15.83 38.69
CA LEU A 359 9.57 17.08 38.20
C LEU A 359 10.74 17.59 39.06
N ILE A 360 11.86 17.90 38.41
CA ILE A 360 13.08 18.37 39.07
C ILE A 360 12.94 19.84 39.44
N ARG A 361 13.28 20.19 40.68
CA ARG A 361 13.28 21.58 41.17
C ARG A 361 14.63 22.24 40.89
N GLY A 362 14.65 23.13 39.90
CA GLY A 362 15.83 23.94 39.56
C GLY A 362 16.15 25.02 40.61
N LYS A 363 17.34 25.62 40.50
CA LYS A 363 17.89 26.60 41.47
C LYS A 363 16.97 27.78 41.80
N ASN A 364 16.09 28.17 40.87
CA ASN A 364 15.12 29.27 41.02
C ASN A 364 13.72 28.82 41.48
N GLY A 365 13.56 27.56 41.91
CA GLY A 365 12.25 26.96 42.20
C GLY A 365 11.43 26.58 40.96
N LEU A 366 12.01 26.67 39.76
CA LEU A 366 11.39 26.21 38.52
C LEU A 366 11.22 24.69 38.51
N ARG A 367 10.11 24.23 37.94
CA ARG A 367 9.84 22.80 37.65
C ARG A 367 10.38 22.46 36.27
N LEU A 368 11.30 21.50 36.21
CA LEU A 368 11.98 21.07 35.00
C LEU A 368 11.58 19.63 34.65
N VAL A 369 11.16 19.41 33.41
CA VAL A 369 10.92 18.08 32.83
C VAL A 369 12.25 17.52 32.33
N PRO A 370 12.83 16.47 32.94
CA PRO A 370 14.04 15.84 32.41
C PRO A 370 13.72 15.03 31.15
N GLU A 371 14.77 14.66 30.41
CA GLU A 371 14.68 13.80 29.24
C GLU A 371 14.16 12.41 29.59
N LEU A 372 14.79 11.74 30.56
CA LEU A 372 14.44 10.37 30.97
C LEU A 372 14.90 10.01 32.39
N TYR A 373 14.42 8.88 32.88
CA TYR A 373 14.84 8.21 34.12
C TYR A 373 15.46 6.85 33.79
N SER A 374 16.69 6.63 34.28
CA SER A 374 17.48 5.42 34.08
C SER A 374 17.70 4.67 35.39
N VAL A 375 17.87 3.36 35.32
CA VAL A 375 18.19 2.52 36.48
C VAL A 375 19.60 2.86 36.99
N PRO A 376 19.86 2.95 38.31
CA PRO A 376 21.22 3.12 38.82
C PRO A 376 22.13 1.95 38.39
N PRO A 377 23.37 2.18 37.91
CA PRO A 377 24.26 1.11 37.44
C PRO A 377 24.58 0.03 38.50
N ASP A 378 24.53 0.40 39.77
CA ASP A 378 24.73 -0.48 40.93
C ASP A 378 23.51 -1.38 41.26
N LYS A 379 22.35 -1.13 40.65
CA LYS A 379 21.08 -1.81 40.93
C LYS A 379 20.43 -2.51 39.75
N VAL A 380 21.14 -2.61 38.63
CA VAL A 380 20.66 -3.27 37.40
C VAL A 380 20.23 -4.72 37.68
N ASP A 381 21.02 -5.44 38.48
CA ASP A 381 20.76 -6.85 38.78
C ASP A 381 19.58 -7.04 39.77
N GLU A 382 19.24 -6.02 40.56
CA GLU A 382 18.04 -5.98 41.41
C GLU A 382 16.76 -5.82 40.55
N GLU A 383 16.79 -4.91 39.58
CA GLU A 383 15.67 -4.66 38.65
C GLU A 383 15.42 -5.86 37.72
N TYR A 384 16.45 -6.62 37.31
CA TYR A 384 16.24 -7.86 36.54
C TYR A 384 15.51 -8.95 37.33
N VAL A 385 15.74 -9.04 38.65
CA VAL A 385 15.07 -10.03 39.51
C VAL A 385 13.64 -9.59 39.83
N ASN A 386 13.44 -8.29 40.07
CA ASN A 386 12.13 -7.71 40.39
C ASN A 386 11.86 -6.45 39.52
N PRO A 387 11.34 -6.61 38.30
CA PRO A 387 11.08 -5.49 37.38
C PRO A 387 10.23 -4.38 37.98
N HIS A 388 10.56 -3.14 37.62
CA HIS A 388 9.92 -1.90 38.06
C HIS A 388 9.98 -1.60 39.58
N THR A 389 10.88 -2.25 40.34
CA THR A 389 10.99 -2.02 41.80
C THR A 389 12.09 -1.03 42.19
N VAL A 390 13.13 -0.89 41.36
CA VAL A 390 14.27 -0.01 41.66
C VAL A 390 13.91 1.47 41.42
N GLU A 391 14.26 2.34 42.38
CA GLU A 391 14.14 3.79 42.22
C GLU A 391 15.11 4.30 41.15
N ARG A 392 14.59 5.02 40.15
CA ARG A 392 15.36 5.48 38.98
C ARG A 392 15.87 6.90 39.15
N VAL A 393 17.02 7.18 38.54
CA VAL A 393 17.69 8.48 38.59
C VAL A 393 17.47 9.26 37.28
N PRO A 394 17.27 10.59 37.33
CA PRO A 394 17.13 11.39 36.13
C PRO A 394 18.44 11.46 35.36
N ALA A 395 18.38 11.26 34.04
CA ALA A 395 19.55 11.30 33.16
C ALA A 395 19.23 11.99 31.83
N GLY A 396 20.29 12.38 31.11
CA GLY A 396 20.17 13.18 29.89
C GLY A 396 19.90 14.66 30.16
N LYS A 397 19.21 15.33 29.23
CA LYS A 397 18.98 16.77 29.24
C LYS A 397 17.96 17.16 30.32
N CYS A 398 18.22 18.24 31.07
CA CYS A 398 17.28 18.80 32.01
C CYS A 398 17.31 20.35 31.97
N PRO A 399 16.23 21.02 31.50
CA PRO A 399 15.01 20.45 30.95
C PRO A 399 15.19 19.88 29.53
N LEU A 400 14.43 18.85 29.18
CA LEU A 400 14.18 18.51 27.77
C LEU A 400 13.22 19.56 27.19
N LYS A 401 13.70 20.45 26.31
CA LYS A 401 12.93 21.59 25.78
C LYS A 401 11.57 21.18 25.15
N TRP A 402 11.53 20.03 24.46
CA TRP A 402 10.31 19.40 23.94
C TRP A 402 9.30 19.08 25.06
N GLY A 403 9.71 18.29 26.07
CA GLY A 403 8.84 17.92 27.19
C GLY A 403 8.42 19.12 28.04
N GLN A 404 9.32 20.07 28.27
CA GLN A 404 9.03 21.32 28.98
C GLN A 404 7.98 22.16 28.25
N SER A 405 8.05 22.24 26.92
CA SER A 405 7.08 22.94 26.09
C SER A 405 5.70 22.29 26.16
N LEU A 406 5.60 20.97 26.02
CA LEU A 406 4.32 20.26 26.14
C LEU A 406 3.74 20.32 27.56
N TYR A 407 4.56 20.30 28.61
CA TYR A 407 4.12 20.55 29.98
C TYR A 407 3.51 21.95 30.15
N ILE A 408 4.16 23.00 29.65
CA ILE A 408 3.65 24.38 29.73
C ILE A 408 2.34 24.51 28.93
N LEU A 409 2.28 23.94 27.72
CA LEU A 409 1.08 23.89 26.89
C LEU A 409 -0.08 23.21 27.60
N GLY A 410 0.13 22.01 28.15
CA GLY A 410 -0.87 21.25 28.88
C GLY A 410 -1.40 22.00 30.10
N ASN A 411 -0.54 22.72 30.83
CA ASN A 411 -0.97 23.55 31.96
C ASN A 411 -1.79 24.78 31.52
N LEU A 412 -1.41 25.47 30.44
CA LEU A 412 -2.18 26.62 29.91
C LEU A 412 -3.60 26.22 29.49
N LEU A 413 -3.75 25.03 28.89
CA LEU A 413 -5.04 24.45 28.53
C LEU A 413 -5.84 24.00 29.77
N ALA A 414 -5.21 23.24 30.68
CA ALA A 414 -5.87 22.69 31.86
C ALA A 414 -6.28 23.78 32.89
N GLU A 415 -5.64 24.95 32.87
CA GLU A 415 -6.07 26.13 33.64
C GLU A 415 -7.08 27.02 32.89
N GLY A 416 -7.48 26.66 31.67
CA GLY A 416 -8.50 27.37 30.90
C GLY A 416 -8.06 28.68 30.24
N PHE A 417 -6.76 29.01 30.23
CA PHE A 417 -6.26 30.18 29.50
C PHE A 417 -6.46 30.03 27.98
N LEU A 418 -6.39 28.81 27.48
CA LEU A 418 -6.63 28.43 26.08
C LEU A 418 -7.72 27.37 25.99
N ALA A 419 -8.52 27.44 24.92
CA ALA A 419 -9.39 26.36 24.49
C ALA A 419 -8.66 25.47 23.46
N ALA A 420 -9.02 24.19 23.39
CA ALA A 420 -8.42 23.22 22.47
C ALA A 420 -8.46 23.66 20.98
N GLY A 421 -9.51 24.39 20.56
CA GLY A 421 -9.63 24.92 19.21
C GLY A 421 -8.70 26.10 18.87
N GLU A 422 -8.06 26.74 19.85
CA GLU A 422 -7.12 27.85 19.60
C GLU A 422 -5.73 27.33 19.18
N ILE A 423 -5.37 26.12 19.60
CA ILE A 423 -4.13 25.42 19.23
C ILE A 423 -4.32 24.38 18.11
N ASP A 424 -5.59 24.09 17.76
CA ASP A 424 -6.00 23.30 16.60
C ASP A 424 -7.04 24.09 15.77
N PRO A 425 -6.66 25.24 15.18
CA PRO A 425 -7.55 26.07 14.35
C PRO A 425 -8.06 25.35 13.10
N LEU A 426 -7.33 24.35 12.60
CA LEU A 426 -7.76 23.50 11.47
C LEU A 426 -8.71 22.36 11.89
N ASN A 427 -9.07 22.28 13.19
CA ASN A 427 -10.06 21.35 13.74
C ASN A 427 -9.78 19.86 13.49
N ARG A 428 -8.50 19.48 13.43
CA ARG A 428 -8.04 18.11 13.19
C ARG A 428 -8.51 17.10 14.25
N ARG A 429 -8.74 17.55 15.48
CA ARG A 429 -9.27 16.72 16.59
C ARG A 429 -10.60 16.02 16.29
N PHE A 430 -11.34 16.45 15.27
CA PHE A 430 -12.59 15.83 14.83
C PHE A 430 -12.42 14.75 13.74
N SER A 431 -11.19 14.29 13.46
CA SER A 431 -10.92 13.24 12.47
C SER A 431 -11.63 11.92 12.76
N THR A 432 -11.88 11.61 14.03
CA THR A 432 -12.60 10.41 14.50
C THR A 432 -14.13 10.57 14.55
N VAL A 433 -14.66 11.76 14.26
CA VAL A 433 -16.11 11.99 14.26
C VAL A 433 -16.74 11.28 13.05
N PRO A 434 -17.76 10.41 13.24
CA PRO A 434 -18.42 9.73 12.14
C PRO A 434 -18.99 10.72 11.12
N LYS A 435 -18.53 10.62 9.87
CA LYS A 435 -19.04 11.43 8.76
C LYS A 435 -20.35 10.83 8.22
N PRO A 436 -21.26 11.65 7.65
CA PRO A 436 -22.54 11.16 7.12
C PRO A 436 -22.37 10.23 5.92
N ASP A 437 -23.37 9.38 5.68
CA ASP A 437 -23.43 8.44 4.54
C ASP A 437 -23.14 9.16 3.21
N VAL A 438 -22.08 8.73 2.53
CA VAL A 438 -21.70 9.25 1.21
C VAL A 438 -22.63 8.65 0.15
N VAL A 439 -23.22 9.52 -0.68
CA VAL A 439 -23.96 9.12 -1.89
C VAL A 439 -23.11 9.46 -3.10
N VAL A 440 -22.72 8.43 -3.86
CA VAL A 440 -21.90 8.59 -5.06
C VAL A 440 -22.79 8.96 -6.25
N GLN A 441 -22.46 10.04 -6.94
CA GLN A 441 -23.15 10.47 -8.14
C GLN A 441 -22.49 9.83 -9.36
N VAL A 442 -23.29 9.28 -10.27
CA VAL A 442 -22.80 8.64 -11.50
C VAL A 442 -23.53 9.23 -12.69
N SER A 443 -22.79 9.87 -13.59
CA SER A 443 -23.33 10.33 -14.86
C SER A 443 -22.92 9.39 -15.98
N ILE A 444 -23.91 8.88 -16.70
CA ILE A 444 -23.75 7.94 -17.81
C ILE A 444 -23.68 8.75 -19.09
N LEU A 445 -22.54 8.69 -19.79
CA LEU A 445 -22.36 9.37 -21.07
C LEU A 445 -22.38 8.37 -22.22
N ALA A 446 -22.89 8.76 -23.38
CA ALA A 446 -22.85 7.96 -24.59
C ALA A 446 -21.73 8.46 -25.54
N GLU A 447 -20.91 7.54 -26.07
CA GLU A 447 -19.88 7.88 -27.07
C GLU A 447 -20.51 8.44 -28.36
N SER A 448 -21.71 7.99 -28.73
CA SER A 448 -22.43 8.42 -29.94
C SER A 448 -23.94 8.48 -29.73
N ASP A 449 -24.65 9.24 -30.57
CA ASP A 449 -26.12 9.32 -30.55
C ASP A 449 -26.82 7.97 -30.74
N ALA A 450 -26.18 7.04 -31.48
CA ALA A 450 -26.69 5.68 -31.64
C ALA A 450 -26.69 4.91 -30.31
N ILE A 451 -25.61 5.04 -29.51
CA ILE A 451 -25.51 4.46 -28.17
C ILE A 451 -26.50 5.15 -27.22
N LYS A 452 -26.67 6.48 -27.31
CA LYS A 452 -27.66 7.23 -26.53
C LYS A 452 -29.09 6.73 -26.78
N GLN A 453 -29.48 6.54 -28.05
CA GLN A 453 -30.80 5.98 -28.40
C GLN A 453 -30.97 4.55 -27.87
N LEU A 454 -29.91 3.74 -27.90
CA LEU A 454 -29.93 2.37 -27.37
C LEU A 454 -30.02 2.31 -25.84
N LEU A 455 -29.37 3.24 -25.12
CA LEU A 455 -29.55 3.39 -23.67
C LEU A 455 -30.97 3.86 -23.33
N GLN A 456 -31.48 4.84 -24.09
CA GLN A 456 -32.81 5.40 -23.87
C GLN A 456 -33.93 4.38 -24.13
N SER A 457 -33.76 3.45 -25.07
CA SER A 457 -34.73 2.36 -25.30
C SER A 457 -34.82 1.35 -24.15
N HIS A 458 -33.82 1.32 -23.27
CA HIS A 458 -33.79 0.54 -22.02
C HIS A 458 -34.17 1.37 -20.78
N GLY A 459 -34.60 2.63 -20.95
CA GLY A 459 -34.94 3.53 -19.84
C GLY A 459 -33.75 4.17 -19.14
N ILE A 460 -32.57 4.16 -19.76
CA ILE A 460 -31.34 4.74 -19.18
C ILE A 460 -31.11 6.14 -19.77
N ASP A 461 -31.28 7.15 -18.93
CA ASP A 461 -30.93 8.53 -19.25
C ASP A 461 -29.42 8.68 -19.47
N SER A 462 -29.03 9.24 -20.61
CA SER A 462 -27.63 9.48 -20.98
C SER A 462 -27.47 10.74 -21.83
N GLU A 463 -26.28 11.33 -21.78
CA GLU A 463 -25.90 12.55 -22.50
C GLU A 463 -24.66 12.29 -23.37
N THR A 464 -24.55 12.90 -24.55
CA THR A 464 -23.33 12.89 -25.37
C THR A 464 -22.35 13.97 -24.90
N LEU A 465 -21.12 13.93 -25.44
CA LEU A 465 -20.15 15.01 -25.23
C LEU A 465 -20.59 16.38 -25.80
N GLU A 466 -21.56 16.41 -26.71
CA GLU A 466 -22.11 17.66 -27.26
C GLU A 466 -23.24 18.22 -26.38
N ASP A 467 -24.07 17.35 -25.77
CA ASP A 467 -25.17 17.76 -24.87
C ASP A 467 -24.68 18.47 -23.59
N ILE A 468 -23.50 18.10 -23.08
CA ILE A 468 -23.00 18.51 -21.76
C ILE A 468 -22.24 19.85 -21.76
N HIS A 469 -22.06 20.48 -22.93
CA HIS A 469 -21.35 21.77 -23.05
C HIS A 469 -22.04 22.85 -22.19
N PRO A 470 -21.33 23.61 -21.33
CA PRO A 470 -19.89 23.89 -21.36
C PRO A 470 -19.00 22.97 -20.51
N ILE A 471 -19.54 21.91 -19.88
CA ILE A 471 -18.73 20.95 -19.12
C ILE A 471 -17.90 20.12 -20.10
N ARG A 472 -16.60 19.98 -19.85
CA ARG A 472 -15.67 19.23 -20.70
C ARG A 472 -15.19 17.95 -20.03
N VAL A 473 -15.34 16.83 -20.71
CA VAL A 473 -14.82 15.53 -20.25
C VAL A 473 -13.44 15.29 -20.84
N GLN A 474 -12.48 14.83 -20.03
CA GLN A 474 -11.14 14.43 -20.48
C GLN A 474 -10.69 13.13 -19.78
N PRO A 475 -9.75 12.35 -20.35
CA PRO A 475 -9.15 11.21 -19.66
C PRO A 475 -8.24 11.65 -18.49
N SER A 476 -8.14 10.84 -17.44
CA SER A 476 -7.37 11.15 -16.21
C SER A 476 -5.87 11.47 -16.43
N ARG A 477 -5.26 10.96 -17.50
CA ARG A 477 -3.89 11.33 -17.91
C ARG A 477 -3.71 12.83 -18.13
N VAL A 478 -4.73 13.53 -18.65
CA VAL A 478 -4.70 14.98 -18.88
C VAL A 478 -4.62 15.72 -17.55
N LEU A 479 -5.37 15.28 -16.54
CA LEU A 479 -5.29 15.81 -15.17
C LEU A 479 -3.91 15.58 -14.54
N SER A 480 -3.32 14.41 -14.79
CA SER A 480 -1.96 14.06 -14.32
C SER A 480 -0.91 15.01 -14.91
N HIS A 481 -1.04 15.36 -16.19
CA HIS A 481 -0.21 16.36 -16.86
C HIS A 481 -0.46 17.81 -16.38
N ILE A 482 -1.69 18.18 -16.01
CA ILE A 482 -2.00 19.49 -15.41
C ILE A 482 -1.29 19.62 -14.06
N TYR A 483 -1.45 18.63 -13.17
CA TYR A 483 -0.80 18.66 -11.85
C TYR A 483 0.73 18.58 -11.90
N ALA A 484 1.34 18.04 -12.97
CA ALA A 484 2.78 18.05 -13.16
C ALA A 484 3.38 19.48 -13.25
N ARG A 485 2.56 20.51 -13.48
CA ARG A 485 2.99 21.92 -13.49
C ARG A 485 2.99 22.58 -12.12
N LEU A 486 2.30 22.00 -11.14
CA LEU A 486 2.15 22.57 -9.80
C LEU A 486 3.52 22.65 -9.11
N GLY A 487 3.85 23.81 -8.51
CA GLY A 487 5.12 24.06 -7.82
C GLY A 487 6.35 24.17 -8.73
N ARG A 488 6.19 24.42 -10.04
CA ARG A 488 7.35 24.64 -10.93
C ARG A 488 7.93 26.04 -10.74
N ASN A 489 9.18 26.14 -10.29
CA ASN A 489 9.86 27.41 -10.12
C ASN A 489 11.29 27.36 -10.70
N GLN A 490 11.52 28.10 -11.80
CA GLN A 490 12.81 28.10 -12.51
C GLN A 490 13.94 28.79 -11.72
N ARG A 491 13.62 29.78 -10.87
CA ARG A 491 14.62 30.51 -10.06
C ARG A 491 15.22 29.63 -8.97
N LEU A 492 14.41 28.70 -8.45
CA LEU A 492 14.80 27.73 -7.43
C LEU A 492 15.24 26.37 -8.00
N GLY A 493 15.24 26.21 -9.34
CA GLY A 493 15.57 24.94 -10.00
C GLY A 493 14.51 23.84 -9.85
N LEU A 494 13.30 24.19 -9.40
CA LEU A 494 12.23 23.25 -9.07
C LEU A 494 11.38 22.90 -10.30
N THR A 495 11.29 21.61 -10.61
CA THR A 495 10.56 21.11 -11.80
C THR A 495 9.04 21.08 -11.66
N GLY A 496 8.53 21.07 -10.43
CA GLY A 496 7.11 20.83 -10.09
C GLY A 496 6.84 19.39 -9.63
N ARG A 497 5.57 18.96 -9.64
CA ARG A 497 5.18 17.59 -9.28
C ARG A 497 5.68 16.60 -10.33
N PRO A 498 6.30 15.46 -9.94
CA PRO A 498 6.63 14.41 -10.91
C PRO A 498 5.37 13.88 -11.59
N TYR A 499 5.48 13.49 -12.87
CA TYR A 499 4.36 12.85 -13.56
C TYR A 499 4.00 11.54 -12.85
N ARG A 500 2.84 11.55 -12.20
CA ARG A 500 2.23 10.40 -11.54
C ARG A 500 0.73 10.46 -11.78
N ARG A 501 0.14 9.29 -11.99
CA ARG A 501 -1.29 9.10 -12.22
C ARG A 501 -2.11 9.62 -11.03
N ILE A 502 -3.40 9.87 -11.28
CA ILE A 502 -4.35 10.42 -10.29
C ILE A 502 -5.51 9.44 -10.19
N GLY A 503 -5.77 8.99 -8.97
CA GLY A 503 -6.71 7.91 -8.69
C GLY A 503 -8.17 8.35 -8.72
N VAL A 504 -9.02 7.48 -8.19
CA VAL A 504 -10.47 7.66 -8.22
C VAL A 504 -10.93 8.84 -7.35
N LEU A 505 -10.22 9.19 -6.27
CA LEU A 505 -10.59 10.35 -5.43
C LEU A 505 -10.31 11.66 -6.17
N GLY A 506 -9.17 11.75 -6.86
CA GLY A 506 -8.83 12.90 -7.69
C GLY A 506 -9.72 13.05 -8.93
N THR A 507 -10.09 11.96 -9.60
CA THR A 507 -10.91 12.02 -10.83
C THR A 507 -12.40 12.26 -10.59
N SER A 508 -12.96 11.86 -9.44
CA SER A 508 -14.41 11.92 -9.15
C SER A 508 -14.92 13.30 -8.67
N LYS A 509 -14.40 14.39 -9.23
CA LYS A 509 -14.81 15.77 -8.89
C LYS A 509 -14.73 16.70 -10.10
N PHE A 510 -15.46 17.81 -10.05
CA PHE A 510 -15.35 18.86 -11.04
C PHE A 510 -14.10 19.71 -10.80
N TYR A 511 -13.54 20.21 -11.89
CA TYR A 511 -12.36 21.08 -11.90
C TYR A 511 -12.65 22.37 -12.65
N ILE A 512 -12.38 23.51 -12.03
CA ILE A 512 -12.47 24.82 -12.70
C ILE A 512 -11.06 25.27 -13.07
N ILE A 513 -10.84 25.47 -14.37
CA ILE A 513 -9.56 25.85 -14.98
C ILE A 513 -9.87 26.98 -15.97
N ARG A 514 -9.31 28.19 -15.79
CA ARG A 514 -9.60 29.37 -16.62
C ARG A 514 -11.09 29.59 -16.88
N ASN A 515 -11.88 29.55 -15.81
CA ASN A 515 -13.35 29.69 -15.82
C ASN A 515 -14.12 28.64 -16.68
N THR A 516 -13.47 27.54 -17.07
CA THR A 516 -14.09 26.41 -17.78
C THR A 516 -14.17 25.21 -16.84
N ILE A 517 -15.30 24.49 -16.87
CA ILE A 517 -15.55 23.32 -16.02
C ILE A 517 -15.08 22.05 -16.74
N PHE A 518 -14.23 21.28 -16.08
CA PHE A 518 -13.76 19.97 -16.50
C PHE A 518 -14.24 18.87 -15.55
N THR A 519 -14.45 17.68 -16.09
CA THR A 519 -14.60 16.42 -15.36
C THR A 519 -13.71 15.37 -16.01
N PHE A 520 -13.29 14.36 -15.25
CA PHE A 520 -12.36 13.34 -15.73
C PHE A 520 -12.97 11.95 -15.64
N THR A 521 -12.73 11.13 -16.66
CA THR A 521 -13.17 9.72 -16.63
C THR A 521 -12.29 8.91 -15.67
N PRO A 522 -12.84 7.89 -14.98
CA PRO A 522 -12.04 6.93 -14.23
C PRO A 522 -10.95 6.32 -15.09
N GLN A 523 -9.80 6.03 -14.48
CA GLN A 523 -8.61 5.61 -15.22
C GLN A 523 -8.81 4.26 -15.92
N PHE A 524 -9.49 3.31 -15.29
CA PHE A 524 -9.72 1.96 -15.81
C PHE A 524 -10.51 1.89 -17.13
N VAL A 525 -11.04 3.01 -17.62
CA VAL A 525 -11.77 3.12 -18.90
C VAL A 525 -10.81 3.41 -20.08
N ASP A 526 -9.56 3.82 -19.82
CA ASP A 526 -8.56 4.14 -20.86
C ASP A 526 -7.91 2.86 -21.44
N HIS A 527 -8.59 2.27 -22.43
CA HIS A 527 -8.19 1.02 -23.10
C HIS A 527 -6.95 1.15 -24.00
N HIS A 528 -6.38 2.35 -24.19
CA HIS A 528 -5.21 2.53 -25.06
C HIS A 528 -3.92 1.95 -24.45
N GLU A 529 -3.77 1.99 -23.13
CA GLU A 529 -2.59 1.48 -22.42
C GLU A 529 -2.65 -0.04 -22.26
N PHE A 530 -3.73 -0.60 -21.69
CA PHE A 530 -3.80 -2.03 -21.34
C PHE A 530 -5.19 -2.65 -21.55
N TYR A 531 -5.25 -3.97 -21.81
CA TYR A 531 -6.44 -4.65 -22.34
C TYR A 531 -7.49 -5.10 -21.29
N LEU A 532 -7.27 -4.88 -19.99
CA LEU A 532 -8.24 -5.27 -18.94
C LEU A 532 -9.63 -4.64 -19.17
N ALA A 533 -9.65 -3.44 -19.76
CA ALA A 533 -10.86 -2.71 -20.12
C ALA A 533 -11.60 -3.26 -21.38
N LEU A 534 -11.12 -4.33 -22.01
CA LEU A 534 -11.83 -5.02 -23.10
C LEU A 534 -12.81 -6.09 -22.59
N ASP A 535 -12.72 -6.48 -21.32
CA ASP A 535 -13.63 -7.41 -20.67
C ASP A 535 -14.73 -6.63 -19.93
N ASN A 536 -15.95 -6.64 -20.48
CA ASN A 536 -17.11 -5.96 -19.92
C ASN A 536 -17.42 -6.37 -18.46
N HIS A 537 -17.16 -7.63 -18.09
CA HIS A 537 -17.31 -8.08 -16.69
C HIS A 537 -16.22 -7.47 -15.79
N MET A 538 -15.00 -7.28 -16.30
CA MET A 538 -13.93 -6.61 -15.56
C MET A 538 -14.20 -5.11 -15.41
N ILE A 539 -14.71 -4.40 -16.43
CA ILE A 539 -15.11 -2.98 -16.35
C ILE A 539 -16.17 -2.79 -15.25
N VAL A 540 -17.22 -3.61 -15.28
CA VAL A 540 -18.30 -3.61 -14.26
C VAL A 540 -17.74 -3.84 -12.86
N GLU A 541 -16.79 -4.75 -12.73
CA GLU A 541 -16.15 -5.11 -11.47
C GLU A 541 -15.20 -4.00 -10.95
N MET A 542 -14.47 -3.33 -11.83
CA MET A 542 -13.64 -2.16 -11.51
C MET A 542 -14.52 -0.99 -11.05
N LEU A 543 -15.58 -0.66 -11.79
CA LEU A 543 -16.57 0.35 -11.40
C LEU A 543 -17.19 0.02 -10.03
N ARG A 544 -17.50 -1.25 -9.76
CA ARG A 544 -18.03 -1.71 -8.46
C ARG A 544 -17.06 -1.43 -7.31
N ILE A 545 -15.78 -1.70 -7.51
CA ILE A 545 -14.72 -1.47 -6.52
C ILE A 545 -14.53 0.03 -6.27
N ASP A 546 -14.46 0.82 -7.34
CA ASP A 546 -14.24 2.26 -7.28
C ASP A 546 -15.40 2.99 -6.60
N LEU A 547 -16.66 2.64 -6.89
CA LEU A 547 -17.83 3.19 -6.19
C LEU A 547 -17.85 2.83 -4.70
N SER A 548 -17.46 1.59 -4.34
CA SER A 548 -17.33 1.14 -2.95
C SER A 548 -16.21 1.88 -2.21
N TYR A 549 -15.08 2.10 -2.88
CA TYR A 549 -13.95 2.85 -2.38
C TYR A 549 -14.30 4.33 -2.16
N LEU A 550 -14.96 4.98 -3.13
CA LEU A 550 -15.49 6.33 -2.99
C LEU A 550 -16.45 6.42 -1.79
N CYS A 551 -17.43 5.52 -1.69
CA CYS A 551 -18.41 5.56 -0.60
C CYS A 551 -17.76 5.42 0.80
N SER A 552 -16.71 4.62 0.93
CA SER A 552 -16.02 4.39 2.21
C SER A 552 -14.93 5.41 2.54
N ARG A 553 -14.26 5.96 1.52
CA ARG A 553 -13.05 6.80 1.66
C ARG A 553 -13.24 8.27 1.27
N TRP A 554 -14.39 8.68 0.74
CA TRP A 554 -14.63 10.10 0.47
C TRP A 554 -14.66 10.91 1.77
N ARG A 555 -13.88 11.99 1.80
CA ARG A 555 -13.75 12.89 2.97
C ARG A 555 -13.88 14.37 2.64
N MET A 556 -13.91 14.72 1.34
CA MET A 556 -13.96 16.08 0.81
C MET A 556 -15.38 16.68 0.89
N THR A 557 -15.47 18.02 0.87
CA THR A 557 -16.74 18.74 0.79
C THR A 557 -17.39 18.56 -0.58
N GLY A 558 -18.71 18.32 -0.60
CA GLY A 558 -19.45 17.96 -1.81
C GLY A 558 -19.38 16.46 -2.12
N ARG A 559 -20.27 15.98 -2.98
CA ARG A 559 -20.41 14.56 -3.30
C ARG A 559 -19.42 14.10 -4.38
N PRO A 560 -18.91 12.85 -4.32
CA PRO A 560 -18.12 12.28 -5.40
C PRO A 560 -18.98 12.09 -6.65
N THR A 561 -18.48 12.52 -7.80
CA THR A 561 -19.18 12.49 -9.09
C THR A 561 -18.34 11.76 -10.13
N VAL A 562 -18.76 10.55 -10.48
CA VAL A 562 -18.11 9.67 -11.45
C VAL A 562 -18.71 9.91 -12.83
N THR A 563 -17.86 10.14 -13.83
CA THR A 563 -18.26 10.28 -15.24
C THR A 563 -17.96 8.98 -15.97
N PHE A 564 -18.99 8.19 -16.29
CA PHE A 564 -18.82 6.85 -16.87
C PHE A 564 -19.33 6.81 -18.33
N PRO A 565 -18.43 6.81 -19.33
CA PRO A 565 -18.81 6.75 -20.73
C PRO A 565 -19.06 5.31 -21.20
N ILE A 566 -20.16 5.10 -21.93
CA ILE A 566 -20.50 3.87 -22.64
C ILE A 566 -19.96 3.97 -24.06
N SER A 567 -18.99 3.11 -24.38
CA SER A 567 -18.34 3.03 -25.69
C SER A 567 -18.88 1.88 -26.53
N HIS A 568 -18.51 1.86 -27.82
CA HIS A 568 -18.85 0.76 -28.73
C HIS A 568 -18.37 -0.64 -28.28
N GLY A 569 -17.32 -0.71 -27.45
CA GLY A 569 -16.81 -1.97 -26.86
C GLY A 569 -17.72 -2.58 -25.78
N MET A 570 -18.60 -1.77 -25.18
CA MET A 570 -19.56 -2.19 -24.15
C MET A 570 -20.90 -2.72 -24.74
N LEU A 571 -20.92 -2.94 -26.05
CA LEU A 571 -22.05 -3.53 -26.77
C LEU A 571 -21.84 -5.03 -26.99
N THR A 572 -22.89 -5.73 -27.42
CA THR A 572 -22.79 -7.10 -27.94
C THR A 572 -21.90 -7.14 -29.20
N ASP A 573 -21.39 -8.32 -29.54
CA ASP A 573 -20.45 -8.50 -30.67
C ASP A 573 -21.08 -8.16 -32.05
N ASP A 574 -22.41 -8.04 -32.13
CA ASP A 574 -23.13 -7.56 -33.32
C ASP A 574 -23.45 -6.05 -33.29
N HIS A 575 -23.02 -5.36 -32.23
CA HIS A 575 -23.22 -3.94 -31.90
C HIS A 575 -24.67 -3.44 -31.89
N LYS A 576 -25.66 -4.33 -31.76
CA LYS A 576 -27.10 -3.95 -31.75
C LYS A 576 -27.67 -3.77 -30.34
N HIS A 577 -27.08 -4.41 -29.35
CA HIS A 577 -27.56 -4.40 -27.98
C HIS A 577 -26.43 -4.03 -27.01
N ILE A 578 -26.79 -3.54 -25.82
CA ILE A 578 -25.82 -3.32 -24.75
C ILE A 578 -25.43 -4.69 -24.18
N ASP A 579 -24.17 -4.88 -23.80
CA ASP A 579 -23.72 -6.10 -23.15
C ASP A 579 -24.58 -6.40 -21.90
N PRO A 580 -25.07 -7.64 -21.70
CA PRO A 580 -25.96 -7.97 -20.59
C PRO A 580 -25.39 -7.66 -19.19
N ALA A 581 -24.08 -7.77 -18.99
CA ALA A 581 -23.43 -7.45 -17.72
C ALA A 581 -23.38 -5.94 -17.48
N VAL A 582 -23.14 -5.17 -18.53
CA VAL A 582 -23.18 -3.69 -18.49
C VAL A 582 -24.62 -3.23 -18.24
N LEU A 583 -25.60 -3.71 -19.01
CA LEU A 583 -27.01 -3.35 -18.86
C LEU A 583 -27.55 -3.68 -17.45
N ALA A 584 -27.25 -4.88 -16.93
CA ALA A 584 -27.63 -5.27 -15.57
C ALA A 584 -26.95 -4.41 -14.48
N THR A 585 -25.82 -3.77 -14.79
CA THR A 585 -25.13 -2.84 -13.90
C THR A 585 -25.75 -1.45 -13.96
N LEU A 586 -26.05 -0.94 -15.16
CA LEU A 586 -26.71 0.36 -15.33
C LEU A 586 -28.08 0.40 -14.65
N ASN A 587 -28.88 -0.67 -14.74
CA ASN A 587 -30.14 -0.80 -14.03
C ASN A 587 -29.94 -0.74 -12.49
N LYS A 588 -28.94 -1.45 -11.94
CA LYS A 588 -28.62 -1.40 -10.50
C LYS A 588 -28.12 -0.03 -10.02
N LEU A 589 -27.49 0.74 -10.90
CA LEU A 589 -27.11 2.13 -10.60
C LEU A 589 -28.36 3.04 -10.53
N GLN A 590 -29.38 2.78 -11.36
CA GLN A 590 -30.69 3.44 -11.26
C GLN A 590 -31.50 3.00 -10.03
N ASP A 591 -31.40 1.74 -9.60
CA ASP A 591 -31.99 1.24 -8.34
C ASP A 591 -31.42 1.93 -7.07
N GLY A 592 -30.30 2.67 -7.21
CA GLY A 592 -29.73 3.53 -6.17
C GLY A 592 -28.74 2.84 -5.21
N TYR A 593 -28.38 1.58 -5.45
CA TYR A 593 -27.37 0.88 -4.64
C TYR A 593 -26.54 -0.12 -5.45
N PHE A 594 -25.22 0.04 -5.45
CA PHE A 594 -24.31 -0.84 -6.18
C PHE A 594 -22.97 -0.99 -5.44
N GLY A 595 -22.43 -2.21 -5.38
CA GLY A 595 -21.09 -2.47 -4.82
C GLY A 595 -20.89 -2.18 -3.33
N GLY A 596 -21.97 -1.98 -2.56
CA GLY A 596 -21.89 -1.50 -1.18
C GLY A 596 -22.07 0.02 -1.03
N ALA A 597 -22.14 0.75 -2.14
CA ALA A 597 -22.32 2.20 -2.17
C ALA A 597 -23.78 2.59 -2.48
N ARG A 598 -24.27 3.64 -1.82
CA ARG A 598 -25.48 4.34 -2.28
C ARG A 598 -25.12 5.18 -3.50
N VAL A 599 -25.90 5.04 -4.57
CA VAL A 599 -25.66 5.68 -5.86
C VAL A 599 -26.83 6.59 -6.22
N LYS A 600 -26.55 7.69 -6.93
CA LYS A 600 -27.57 8.47 -7.64
C LYS A 600 -27.13 8.69 -9.08
N THR A 601 -27.90 8.20 -10.04
CA THR A 601 -27.71 8.49 -11.47
C THR A 601 -28.34 9.83 -11.86
N GLY A 602 -27.82 10.46 -12.91
CA GLY A 602 -28.31 11.74 -13.40
C GLY A 602 -27.36 12.49 -14.33
N LYS A 603 -27.82 13.65 -14.81
CA LYS A 603 -27.10 14.55 -15.72
C LYS A 603 -25.95 15.26 -15.03
N LEU A 604 -24.84 15.49 -15.73
CA LEU A 604 -23.68 16.21 -15.14
C LEU A 604 -24.06 17.62 -14.68
N SER A 605 -24.84 18.34 -15.49
CA SER A 605 -25.32 19.69 -15.19
C SER A 605 -26.19 19.76 -13.91
N ALA A 606 -26.97 18.71 -13.63
CA ALA A 606 -27.82 18.62 -12.45
C ALA A 606 -27.07 18.24 -11.16
N PHE A 607 -25.79 17.87 -11.27
CA PHE A 607 -24.96 17.52 -10.11
C PHE A 607 -24.04 18.65 -9.64
N LEU A 608 -23.67 19.58 -10.52
CA LEU A 608 -22.75 20.71 -10.26
C LEU A 608 -22.89 21.32 -8.85
N ASP A 609 -24.10 21.72 -8.44
CA ASP A 609 -24.36 22.40 -7.14
C ASP A 609 -24.16 21.52 -5.90
N THR A 610 -24.06 20.20 -6.08
CA THR A 610 -23.97 19.19 -5.00
C THR A 610 -22.67 18.40 -5.00
N SER A 611 -21.94 18.44 -6.11
CA SER A 611 -20.67 17.75 -6.32
C SER A 611 -19.52 18.46 -5.63
N CYS A 612 -18.41 17.74 -5.41
CA CYS A 612 -17.15 18.39 -5.08
C CYS A 612 -16.59 19.14 -6.29
N CYS A 613 -16.05 20.34 -6.07
CA CYS A 613 -15.40 21.15 -7.09
C CYS A 613 -14.05 21.66 -6.58
N ALA A 614 -13.03 21.63 -7.44
CA ALA A 614 -11.69 22.13 -7.16
C ALA A 614 -11.28 23.20 -8.19
N HIS A 615 -10.77 24.33 -7.72
CA HIS A 615 -10.26 25.41 -8.59
C HIS A 615 -8.74 25.25 -8.76
N LEU A 616 -8.25 25.14 -10.00
CA LEU A 616 -6.81 24.98 -10.31
C LEU A 616 -6.20 26.31 -10.75
N THR A 617 -6.19 27.28 -9.84
CA THR A 617 -5.84 28.67 -10.12
C THR A 617 -4.38 28.89 -10.54
N PHE A 618 -3.50 27.93 -10.24
CA PHE A 618 -2.12 27.92 -10.76
C PHE A 618 -2.04 27.80 -12.30
N MET A 619 -3.11 27.39 -12.98
CA MET A 619 -3.18 27.32 -14.45
C MET A 619 -3.69 28.62 -15.11
N ASP A 620 -4.18 29.58 -14.33
CA ASP A 620 -4.72 30.84 -14.84
C ASP A 620 -3.62 31.85 -15.22
N CYS A 621 -2.39 31.65 -14.74
CA CYS A 621 -1.23 32.54 -14.93
C CYS A 621 -0.54 32.37 -16.30
N GLY A 622 -1.28 32.49 -17.39
CA GLY A 622 -0.84 32.09 -18.72
C GLY A 622 0.17 32.99 -19.48
N ASP A 623 0.30 34.28 -19.15
CA ASP A 623 0.69 35.24 -20.22
C ASP A 623 1.67 36.40 -19.91
N SER A 624 2.37 36.42 -18.76
CA SER A 624 3.30 37.55 -18.43
C SER A 624 4.79 37.19 -18.39
N THR A 625 5.21 36.10 -17.75
CA THR A 625 6.65 35.81 -17.53
C THR A 625 7.33 35.06 -18.67
N TYR A 626 6.59 34.37 -19.54
CA TYR A 626 7.18 33.54 -20.60
C TYR A 626 7.58 34.32 -21.87
N ARG A 627 7.00 35.50 -22.13
CA ARG A 627 7.29 36.27 -23.37
C ARG A 627 8.57 37.11 -23.31
N GLU A 628 9.05 37.48 -22.12
CA GLU A 628 10.24 38.35 -21.99
C GLU A 628 11.56 37.56 -22.07
N CYS A 629 11.65 36.37 -21.47
CA CYS A 629 12.89 35.57 -21.46
C CYS A 629 13.33 35.03 -22.84
N ASN A 630 12.45 35.04 -23.85
CA ASN A 630 12.75 34.48 -25.18
C ASN A 630 13.53 35.43 -26.11
N LYS A 631 13.92 36.64 -25.67
CA LYS A 631 14.70 37.58 -26.50
C LYS A 631 16.23 37.45 -26.36
N ASP A 632 16.74 37.01 -25.21
CA ASP A 632 18.17 37.13 -24.89
C ASP A 632 18.93 35.79 -24.86
N SER A 633 18.29 34.68 -25.28
CA SER A 633 18.84 33.31 -25.13
C SER A 633 19.48 32.73 -26.42
N GLN A 634 20.24 33.53 -27.18
CA GLN A 634 21.06 33.06 -28.32
C GLN A 634 22.57 33.24 -28.09
N GLN A 635 23.12 32.59 -27.05
CA GLN A 635 24.52 32.14 -26.99
C GLN A 635 24.78 31.46 -25.63
N HIS A 636 24.91 30.13 -25.64
CA HIS A 636 25.99 29.36 -24.98
C HIS A 636 25.67 27.86 -25.07
N ASP A 637 26.65 27.08 -25.49
CA ASP A 637 26.59 25.62 -25.65
C ASP A 637 27.27 24.90 -24.47
N GLY A 638 26.86 23.67 -24.18
CA GLY A 638 27.43 22.80 -23.15
C GLY A 638 26.47 22.41 -22.02
N GLY A 639 25.68 21.34 -22.20
CA GLY A 639 24.79 20.84 -21.15
C GLY A 639 23.85 19.70 -21.58
N GLN A 640 24.40 18.56 -21.98
CA GLN A 640 23.68 17.46 -22.64
C GLN A 640 22.83 16.58 -21.69
N MET A 641 21.92 17.20 -20.93
CA MET A 641 20.89 16.51 -20.12
C MET A 641 19.63 17.35 -19.81
N MET A 642 19.65 18.66 -20.06
CA MET A 642 18.55 19.60 -19.72
C MET A 642 17.65 19.98 -20.92
N THR A 643 18.02 19.61 -22.15
CA THR A 643 17.35 20.08 -23.37
C THR A 643 16.06 19.34 -23.73
N GLU A 644 15.95 18.05 -23.42
CA GLU A 644 14.77 17.26 -23.83
C GLU A 644 13.48 17.75 -23.14
N PHE A 645 13.49 17.95 -21.82
CA PHE A 645 12.31 18.40 -21.06
C PHE A 645 11.75 19.77 -21.48
N LYS A 646 12.52 20.59 -22.19
CA LYS A 646 12.08 21.94 -22.60
C LYS A 646 11.04 21.90 -23.74
N PHE A 647 11.09 20.90 -24.61
CA PHE A 647 10.18 20.75 -25.76
C PHE A 647 8.76 20.29 -25.37
N TRP A 648 8.63 19.34 -24.45
CA TRP A 648 7.35 18.71 -24.10
C TRP A 648 6.35 19.61 -23.38
N VAL A 649 6.85 20.67 -22.72
CA VAL A 649 6.03 21.45 -21.79
C VAL A 649 5.24 22.56 -22.49
N ASP A 650 5.74 23.09 -23.61
CA ASP A 650 5.00 24.04 -24.45
C ASP A 650 3.82 23.37 -25.15
N ASP A 651 4.00 22.17 -25.71
CA ASP A 651 2.95 21.46 -26.47
C ASP A 651 1.67 21.20 -25.65
N LEU A 652 1.78 20.98 -24.33
CA LEU A 652 0.62 20.86 -23.44
C LEU A 652 -0.02 22.22 -23.11
N ALA A 653 0.75 23.31 -23.07
CA ALA A 653 0.19 24.65 -22.88
C ALA A 653 -0.63 24.98 -24.12
N VAL A 654 0.00 24.88 -25.29
CA VAL A 654 -0.62 25.00 -26.60
C VAL A 654 -1.83 24.05 -26.76
N TYR A 655 -1.79 22.82 -26.26
CA TYR A 655 -2.97 21.92 -26.29
C TYR A 655 -4.12 22.39 -25.40
N LEU A 656 -3.83 22.86 -24.18
CA LEU A 656 -4.85 23.42 -23.28
C LEU A 656 -5.36 24.76 -23.81
N ASP A 657 -4.52 25.58 -24.43
CA ASP A 657 -4.89 26.82 -25.08
C ASP A 657 -5.77 26.54 -26.32
N GLN A 658 -5.39 25.58 -27.19
CA GLN A 658 -6.20 25.10 -28.33
C GLN A 658 -7.52 24.47 -27.92
N LEU A 659 -7.59 23.86 -26.73
CA LEU A 659 -8.85 23.45 -26.14
C LEU A 659 -9.65 24.69 -25.69
N LEU A 660 -9.04 25.60 -24.93
CA LEU A 660 -9.68 26.73 -24.26
C LEU A 660 -10.01 27.91 -25.20
N GLU A 661 -9.49 27.93 -26.42
CA GLU A 661 -9.89 28.86 -27.47
C GLU A 661 -11.40 28.76 -27.74
N VAL A 662 -12.13 29.77 -27.25
CA VAL A 662 -13.57 29.91 -27.45
C VAL A 662 -13.82 30.24 -28.92
N PRO A 663 -14.66 29.48 -29.64
CA PRO A 663 -15.11 29.92 -30.95
C PRO A 663 -15.96 31.19 -30.76
N GLN A 664 -15.44 32.33 -31.22
CA GLN A 664 -16.24 33.55 -31.31
C GLN A 664 -17.50 33.27 -32.13
N GLN A 665 -18.64 33.75 -31.65
CA GLN A 665 -19.94 33.45 -32.24
C GLN A 665 -20.07 34.00 -33.66
N SER A 666 -19.91 33.13 -34.65
CA SER A 666 -20.39 33.34 -36.02
C SER A 666 -21.57 32.39 -36.30
N PRO A 667 -22.65 32.83 -36.94
CA PRO A 667 -23.86 32.03 -37.08
C PRO A 667 -23.67 30.81 -37.98
N ILE A 668 -23.91 29.63 -37.40
CA ILE A 668 -24.25 28.32 -37.98
C ILE A 668 -23.83 28.07 -39.44
N SER A 669 -22.81 27.22 -39.60
CA SER A 669 -22.87 26.15 -40.60
C SER A 669 -22.41 24.84 -39.96
N ALA A 670 -23.05 23.71 -40.32
CA ALA A 670 -22.86 22.44 -39.64
C ALA A 670 -21.53 21.76 -40.02
N ILE A 671 -20.46 22.10 -39.29
CA ILE A 671 -19.14 21.50 -39.47
C ILE A 671 -18.93 20.40 -38.40
N LYS A 672 -19.01 19.14 -38.84
CA LYS A 672 -18.67 17.94 -38.05
C LYS A 672 -17.21 18.00 -37.60
N GLY A 673 -16.95 18.50 -36.39
CA GLY A 673 -15.60 18.89 -35.96
C GLY A 673 -15.09 18.32 -34.64
N GLY A 674 -15.96 17.93 -33.70
CA GLY A 674 -15.55 17.47 -32.35
C GLY A 674 -14.79 16.14 -32.37
N LEU A 675 -15.35 15.13 -33.04
CA LEU A 675 -14.81 13.76 -33.13
C LEU A 675 -13.35 13.70 -33.61
N ASN A 676 -13.01 14.54 -34.60
CA ASN A 676 -11.66 14.61 -35.15
C ASN A 676 -10.66 15.23 -34.17
N ARG A 677 -11.09 16.17 -33.30
CA ARG A 677 -10.22 16.75 -32.27
C ARG A 677 -9.92 15.75 -31.15
N PHE A 678 -10.91 14.98 -30.72
CA PHE A 678 -10.72 13.92 -29.71
C PHE A 678 -9.74 12.83 -30.22
N ARG A 679 -9.96 12.31 -31.43
CA ARG A 679 -9.03 11.34 -32.05
C ARG A 679 -7.66 11.94 -32.33
N ALA A 680 -7.56 13.19 -32.81
CA ALA A 680 -6.28 13.85 -33.04
C ALA A 680 -5.51 14.10 -31.73
N ALA A 681 -6.18 14.48 -30.64
CA ALA A 681 -5.56 14.64 -29.32
C ALA A 681 -5.01 13.31 -28.78
N ALA A 682 -5.80 12.23 -28.87
CA ALA A 682 -5.35 10.90 -28.50
C ALA A 682 -4.12 10.46 -29.32
N LYS A 683 -4.13 10.72 -30.63
CA LYS A 683 -3.04 10.37 -31.56
C LYS A 683 -1.78 11.22 -31.41
N LYS A 684 -1.90 12.52 -31.12
CA LYS A 684 -0.76 13.40 -30.80
C LYS A 684 -0.12 13.00 -29.46
N THR A 685 -0.91 12.53 -28.50
CA THR A 685 -0.41 11.94 -27.24
C THR A 685 0.27 10.57 -27.48
N GLN A 686 -0.17 9.80 -28.48
CA GLN A 686 0.45 8.53 -28.88
C GLN A 686 1.83 8.76 -29.56
N GLU A 687 1.95 9.77 -30.41
CA GLU A 687 3.22 10.19 -31.03
C GLU A 687 4.23 10.68 -29.97
N MET A 688 3.73 11.36 -28.92
CA MET A 688 4.50 11.75 -27.74
C MET A 688 5.13 10.56 -26.99
N VAL A 689 4.45 9.42 -26.84
CA VAL A 689 5.03 8.26 -26.11
C VAL A 689 6.14 7.56 -26.92
N SER A 690 6.15 7.71 -28.26
CA SER A 690 7.08 7.02 -29.15
C SER A 690 8.55 7.48 -29.06
N LEU A 691 8.85 8.66 -28.53
CA LEU A 691 10.22 9.22 -28.50
C LEU A 691 11.07 8.69 -27.33
N VAL A 692 10.43 8.29 -26.22
CA VAL A 692 11.11 7.66 -25.06
C VAL A 692 11.81 6.37 -25.46
N HIS A 693 11.38 5.73 -26.55
CA HIS A 693 11.94 4.47 -27.04
C HIS A 693 13.33 4.61 -27.67
N LYS A 694 13.76 5.82 -28.09
CA LYS A 694 15.07 6.06 -28.74
C LYS A 694 16.26 6.12 -27.78
N ALA A 695 16.02 6.25 -26.47
CA ALA A 695 17.09 6.42 -25.48
C ALA A 695 17.74 5.09 -25.01
N ARG A 696 17.31 3.93 -25.53
CA ARG A 696 17.72 2.59 -25.04
C ARG A 696 18.75 1.85 -25.92
N GLU A 697 19.26 2.46 -26.99
CA GLU A 697 20.03 1.79 -28.06
C GLU A 697 21.53 1.50 -27.77
N LEU A 698 21.99 1.36 -26.51
CA LEU A 698 23.44 1.37 -26.16
C LEU A 698 24.02 0.07 -25.48
N ASN A 699 23.56 -1.10 -25.93
CA ASN A 699 24.27 -2.42 -26.02
C ASN A 699 25.42 -2.85 -25.06
N ILE A 700 25.26 -3.98 -24.33
CA ILE A 700 26.31 -5.00 -23.98
C ILE A 700 25.68 -6.44 -23.99
N HIS A 701 26.45 -7.52 -24.17
CA HIS A 701 26.02 -8.87 -24.64
C HIS A 701 26.14 -10.08 -23.67
N ASN A 702 25.29 -11.12 -23.90
CA ASN A 702 25.48 -12.61 -23.84
C ASN A 702 26.14 -13.35 -22.65
N VAL A 703 25.91 -14.66 -22.36
CA VAL A 703 24.79 -15.65 -22.45
C VAL A 703 25.33 -17.05 -21.99
N GLN A 704 24.45 -18.04 -21.68
CA GLN A 704 24.70 -19.48 -21.32
C GLN A 704 25.17 -19.77 -19.86
N MET A 705 24.75 -20.83 -19.14
CA MET A 705 24.18 -22.15 -19.50
C MET A 705 23.11 -22.76 -18.54
N TYR A 706 22.08 -23.39 -19.14
CA TYR A 706 21.30 -24.60 -18.76
C TYR A 706 20.44 -24.76 -17.49
N LEU A 707 19.45 -25.66 -17.64
CA LEU A 707 18.15 -25.82 -16.96
C LEU A 707 17.87 -27.32 -16.64
N PRO A 708 16.89 -27.67 -15.77
CA PRO A 708 15.47 -27.85 -16.16
C PRO A 708 14.48 -27.14 -15.20
N THR A 709 13.19 -26.87 -15.47
CA THR A 709 12.21 -27.18 -16.54
C THR A 709 11.84 -28.66 -16.82
N LYS A 710 10.89 -29.19 -16.04
CA LYS A 710 10.00 -30.33 -16.41
C LYS A 710 8.50 -30.15 -16.05
N LEU A 711 8.07 -28.94 -15.67
CA LEU A 711 6.66 -28.64 -15.36
C LEU A 711 6.04 -27.49 -16.18
N PHE A 712 6.87 -26.76 -16.94
CA PHE A 712 6.43 -25.74 -17.87
C PHE A 712 7.00 -26.12 -19.23
N HIS A 713 6.24 -26.93 -19.98
CA HIS A 713 6.45 -26.95 -21.42
C HIS A 713 6.07 -25.57 -21.93
N SER A 714 6.97 -24.97 -22.71
CA SER A 714 6.62 -23.82 -23.52
C SER A 714 5.48 -24.22 -24.46
N PRO A 715 4.37 -23.47 -24.53
CA PRO A 715 3.83 -23.23 -25.85
C PRO A 715 4.93 -22.48 -26.60
N ALA A 716 5.70 -23.22 -27.41
CA ALA A 716 6.09 -22.64 -28.69
C ALA A 716 4.78 -22.16 -29.34
N PRO A 717 4.77 -21.05 -30.12
CA PRO A 717 3.56 -20.62 -30.79
C PRO A 717 2.96 -21.83 -31.51
N ASN A 718 1.75 -22.23 -31.10
CA ASN A 718 1.04 -23.35 -31.68
C ASN A 718 0.71 -22.93 -33.12
N LEU A 719 1.64 -23.25 -34.02
CA LEU A 719 1.54 -23.16 -35.47
C LEU A 719 0.43 -24.12 -35.90
N ASN A 720 -0.82 -23.71 -35.62
CA ASN A 720 -2.06 -24.43 -35.83
C ASN A 720 -2.43 -24.43 -37.33
N LEU A 721 -1.50 -24.89 -38.15
CA LEU A 721 -1.74 -25.45 -39.47
C LEU A 721 -2.38 -26.84 -39.28
N LEU A 722 -3.59 -26.85 -38.72
CA LEU A 722 -4.32 -28.05 -38.31
C LEU A 722 -4.61 -28.96 -39.50
N ASP A 723 -4.21 -30.22 -39.37
CA ASP A 723 -4.58 -31.28 -40.31
C ASP A 723 -5.89 -31.97 -39.88
N LYS A 724 -6.65 -32.50 -40.85
CA LYS A 724 -7.97 -33.10 -40.61
C LYS A 724 -7.96 -34.62 -40.84
N LYS A 725 -8.26 -35.34 -39.74
CA LYS A 725 -9.00 -36.61 -39.67
C LYS A 725 -8.31 -37.94 -40.04
N GLU A 726 -8.68 -38.93 -39.22
CA GLU A 726 -8.91 -40.35 -39.53
C GLU A 726 -7.72 -41.29 -39.85
N LYS A 727 -7.48 -42.20 -38.88
CA LYS A 727 -7.03 -43.61 -39.01
C LYS A 727 -5.81 -43.97 -39.90
N ALA A 728 -4.70 -44.26 -39.20
CA ALA A 728 -3.85 -45.45 -39.32
C ALA A 728 -3.17 -45.80 -40.67
N SER A 729 -1.83 -45.69 -40.71
CA SER A 729 -0.91 -46.86 -40.67
C SER A 729 0.57 -46.41 -40.60
N GLU A 730 1.49 -47.36 -40.45
CA GLU A 730 2.89 -47.19 -40.00
C GLU A 730 3.88 -46.57 -41.01
N THR A 731 5.05 -46.18 -40.48
CA THR A 731 6.34 -45.96 -41.18
C THR A 731 6.54 -44.70 -42.05
N GLN A 732 7.12 -43.65 -41.46
CA GLN A 732 8.48 -43.13 -41.74
C GLN A 732 8.76 -41.86 -40.90
N ALA A 733 10.04 -41.55 -40.65
CA ALA A 733 10.45 -40.50 -39.70
C ALA A 733 10.07 -39.06 -40.16
N PRO A 734 9.65 -38.17 -39.25
CA PRO A 734 9.23 -36.82 -39.59
C PRO A 734 10.41 -35.91 -39.95
N ARG A 735 10.32 -35.23 -41.10
CA ARG A 735 11.20 -34.11 -41.48
C ARG A 735 10.60 -32.77 -41.00
N PRO A 736 11.41 -31.81 -40.50
CA PRO A 736 10.92 -30.52 -40.03
C PRO A 736 10.54 -29.55 -41.16
N THR A 737 9.65 -28.60 -40.85
CA THR A 737 8.99 -27.67 -41.78
C THR A 737 9.79 -26.41 -42.14
N ASN A 738 9.44 -25.81 -43.29
CA ASN A 738 10.20 -24.74 -43.95
C ASN A 738 9.79 -23.33 -43.50
N LEU A 739 10.67 -22.63 -42.77
CA LEU A 739 10.77 -21.16 -42.89
C LEU A 739 11.31 -20.82 -44.29
N PRO A 740 10.86 -19.73 -44.94
CA PRO A 740 11.47 -19.30 -46.18
C PRO A 740 12.91 -18.86 -45.91
N ARG A 741 13.86 -19.45 -46.64
CA ARG A 741 15.29 -19.19 -46.47
C ARG A 741 15.88 -18.53 -47.70
N ASP A 742 16.81 -17.62 -47.46
CA ASP A 742 17.58 -17.00 -48.53
C ASP A 742 18.60 -17.98 -49.13
N VAL A 743 19.31 -17.54 -50.17
CA VAL A 743 20.31 -18.35 -50.90
C VAL A 743 21.47 -18.79 -49.98
N ASN A 744 21.64 -18.18 -48.81
CA ASN A 744 22.67 -18.48 -47.82
C ASN A 744 22.16 -19.35 -46.65
N GLY A 745 20.87 -19.73 -46.65
CA GLY A 745 20.26 -20.53 -45.59
C GLY A 745 19.80 -19.73 -44.35
N GLY A 746 19.89 -18.40 -44.38
CA GLY A 746 19.32 -17.47 -43.40
C GLY A 746 17.82 -17.23 -43.64
N ILE A 747 17.17 -16.44 -42.79
CA ILE A 747 15.72 -16.16 -42.90
C ILE A 747 15.47 -15.14 -44.03
N ASP A 748 14.57 -15.47 -44.97
CA ASP A 748 14.15 -14.56 -46.05
C ASP A 748 13.09 -13.57 -45.54
N TYR A 749 13.56 -12.41 -45.04
CA TYR A 749 12.71 -11.33 -44.55
C TYR A 749 11.74 -10.76 -45.62
N PRO A 750 12.15 -10.54 -46.90
CA PRO A 750 11.21 -10.22 -47.98
C PRO A 750 10.08 -11.24 -48.18
N ALA A 751 10.38 -12.55 -48.14
CA ALA A 751 9.37 -13.59 -48.25
C ALA A 751 8.42 -13.63 -47.04
N LEU A 752 8.93 -13.43 -45.82
CA LEU A 752 8.08 -13.28 -44.63
C LEU A 752 7.10 -12.09 -44.75
N VAL A 753 7.51 -10.97 -45.35
CA VAL A 753 6.60 -9.84 -45.63
C VAL A 753 5.55 -10.20 -46.69
N GLN A 754 5.88 -11.02 -47.69
CA GLN A 754 4.84 -11.53 -48.60
C GLN A 754 3.88 -12.50 -47.90
N MET A 755 4.37 -13.38 -47.02
CA MET A 755 3.51 -14.25 -46.22
C MET A 755 2.59 -13.43 -45.32
N LEU A 756 3.08 -12.37 -44.69
CA LEU A 756 2.29 -11.45 -43.86
C LEU A 756 1.17 -10.75 -44.66
N LYS A 757 1.38 -10.46 -45.96
CA LYS A 757 0.31 -9.97 -46.86
C LYS A 757 -0.75 -11.01 -47.21
N GLN A 758 -0.38 -12.29 -47.24
CA GLN A 758 -1.24 -13.38 -47.74
C GLN A 758 -2.01 -14.08 -46.62
N ARG A 759 -1.52 -14.06 -45.37
CA ARG A 759 -2.14 -14.72 -44.22
C ARG A 759 -3.28 -13.88 -43.65
N GLN A 760 -4.45 -14.52 -43.47
CA GLN A 760 -5.61 -13.93 -42.79
C GLN A 760 -5.73 -14.33 -41.30
N ASN A 761 -4.97 -15.35 -40.85
CA ASN A 761 -4.99 -15.77 -39.45
C ASN A 761 -4.14 -14.81 -38.59
N LEU A 762 -4.73 -14.22 -37.56
CA LEU A 762 -4.06 -13.26 -36.68
C LEU A 762 -2.91 -13.89 -35.88
N GLN A 763 -2.98 -15.19 -35.57
CA GLN A 763 -1.89 -15.93 -34.92
C GLN A 763 -0.66 -16.00 -35.85
N ASP A 764 -0.84 -16.48 -37.09
CA ASP A 764 0.24 -16.52 -38.09
C ASP A 764 0.86 -15.13 -38.31
N GLN A 765 0.05 -14.06 -38.31
CA GLN A 765 0.54 -12.69 -38.43
C GLN A 765 1.39 -12.26 -37.23
N ALA A 766 0.96 -12.57 -36.00
CA ALA A 766 1.73 -12.27 -34.79
C ALA A 766 3.04 -13.07 -34.73
N ASP A 767 3.01 -14.35 -35.10
CA ASP A 767 4.19 -15.22 -35.13
C ASP A 767 5.22 -14.71 -36.16
N ILE A 768 4.78 -14.26 -37.33
CA ILE A 768 5.65 -13.61 -38.33
C ILE A 768 6.19 -12.29 -37.78
N LEU A 769 5.34 -11.44 -37.18
CA LEU A 769 5.77 -10.16 -36.59
C LEU A 769 6.66 -10.32 -35.33
N TYR A 770 6.69 -11.50 -34.69
CA TYR A 770 7.64 -11.83 -33.63
C TYR A 770 9.04 -12.15 -34.18
N ILE A 771 9.11 -12.80 -35.34
CA ILE A 771 10.36 -13.11 -36.05
C ILE A 771 10.97 -11.84 -36.68
N LEU A 772 10.13 -10.89 -37.08
CA LEU A 772 10.57 -9.58 -37.60
C LEU A 772 10.88 -8.62 -36.44
N GLY A 773 12.09 -8.06 -36.37
CA GLY A 773 12.48 -7.18 -35.26
C GLY A 773 11.60 -5.92 -35.12
N MET A 774 11.29 -5.51 -33.87
CA MET A 774 10.30 -4.48 -33.53
C MET A 774 10.39 -3.16 -34.32
N ASP A 775 11.60 -2.69 -34.59
CA ASP A 775 11.85 -1.39 -35.21
C ASP A 775 12.15 -1.50 -36.73
N TRP A 776 11.98 -2.70 -37.30
CA TRP A 776 12.13 -2.96 -38.73
C TRP A 776 10.96 -2.37 -39.53
N ASP A 777 11.26 -1.47 -40.49
CA ASP A 777 10.27 -0.92 -41.42
C ASP A 777 9.95 -1.95 -42.51
N THR A 778 8.77 -2.56 -42.40
CA THR A 778 8.26 -3.60 -43.31
C THR A 778 7.97 -3.07 -44.72
N LYS A 779 7.85 -1.74 -44.88
CA LYS A 779 7.44 -1.05 -46.12
C LYS A 779 6.09 -1.51 -46.68
N LEU A 780 5.27 -2.20 -45.87
CA LEU A 780 4.01 -2.83 -46.27
C LEU A 780 3.03 -1.87 -46.94
N HIS A 781 2.95 -0.64 -46.41
CA HIS A 781 2.06 0.43 -46.85
C HIS A 781 2.82 1.77 -47.05
N GLY A 782 4.08 1.70 -47.47
CA GLY A 782 5.00 2.85 -47.61
C GLY A 782 6.03 2.96 -46.48
N LYS A 783 6.80 4.06 -46.44
CA LYS A 783 7.79 4.31 -45.36
C LYS A 783 7.09 4.52 -44.01
N GLY A 784 7.69 4.02 -42.93
CA GLY A 784 7.24 4.26 -41.56
C GLY A 784 6.21 3.26 -41.02
N TRP A 785 6.16 2.05 -41.60
CA TRP A 785 5.34 0.94 -41.12
C TRP A 785 6.22 -0.09 -40.39
N THR A 786 6.65 0.29 -39.20
CA THR A 786 7.43 -0.58 -38.31
C THR A 786 6.61 -1.74 -37.77
N VAL A 787 7.29 -2.85 -37.44
CA VAL A 787 6.67 -4.00 -36.77
C VAL A 787 5.89 -3.60 -35.52
N ARG A 788 6.43 -2.67 -34.69
CA ARG A 788 5.73 -2.08 -33.54
C ARG A 788 4.34 -1.51 -33.87
N ARG A 789 4.21 -0.82 -35.01
CA ARG A 789 2.94 -0.24 -35.46
C ARG A 789 1.96 -1.32 -35.92
N LEU A 790 2.43 -2.27 -36.72
CA LEU A 790 1.62 -3.40 -37.17
C LEU A 790 1.15 -4.28 -36.00
N LEU A 791 1.98 -4.47 -34.98
CA LEU A 791 1.59 -5.14 -33.74
C LEU A 791 0.57 -4.35 -32.92
N SER A 792 0.57 -3.01 -33.02
CA SER A 792 -0.45 -2.17 -32.37
C SER A 792 -1.80 -2.30 -33.10
N ASP A 793 -1.79 -2.29 -34.44
CA ASP A 793 -3.00 -2.52 -35.25
C ASP A 793 -3.53 -3.96 -35.06
N LEU A 794 -2.63 -4.94 -34.91
CA LEU A 794 -2.97 -6.34 -34.61
C LEU A 794 -3.51 -6.52 -33.18
N TYR A 795 -2.98 -5.77 -32.21
CA TYR A 795 -3.48 -5.74 -30.84
C TYR A 795 -4.92 -5.23 -30.76
N GLU A 796 -5.24 -4.14 -31.46
CA GLU A 796 -6.62 -3.64 -31.58
C GLU A 796 -7.53 -4.68 -32.25
N SER A 797 -7.06 -5.32 -33.32
CA SER A 797 -7.80 -6.36 -34.05
C SER A 797 -8.08 -7.62 -33.21
N ALA A 798 -7.07 -8.13 -32.49
CA ALA A 798 -7.20 -9.25 -31.57
C ALA A 798 -8.09 -8.90 -30.36
N GLY A 799 -8.02 -7.64 -29.89
CA GLY A 799 -8.87 -7.06 -28.86
C GLY A 799 -10.35 -7.08 -29.22
N ASN A 800 -10.70 -6.59 -30.42
CA ASN A 800 -12.08 -6.58 -30.92
C ASN A 800 -12.69 -7.99 -31.02
N LEU A 801 -11.85 -9.00 -31.33
CA LEU A 801 -12.25 -10.41 -31.39
C LEU A 801 -12.12 -11.16 -30.05
N LYS A 802 -11.66 -10.47 -28.98
CA LYS A 802 -11.49 -11.02 -27.62
C LYS A 802 -10.60 -12.29 -27.58
N HIS A 803 -9.57 -12.36 -28.44
CA HIS A 803 -8.61 -13.48 -28.47
C HIS A 803 -7.56 -13.35 -27.34
N TRP A 804 -7.94 -13.65 -26.10
CA TRP A 804 -7.15 -13.35 -24.89
C TRP A 804 -5.71 -13.86 -24.90
N GLY A 805 -5.44 -15.09 -25.35
CA GLY A 805 -4.08 -15.63 -25.44
C GLY A 805 -3.19 -14.85 -26.41
N LEU A 806 -3.74 -14.47 -27.56
CA LEU A 806 -3.06 -13.66 -28.57
C LEU A 806 -2.85 -12.22 -28.09
N ILE A 807 -3.84 -11.63 -27.42
CA ILE A 807 -3.73 -10.29 -26.82
C ILE A 807 -2.60 -10.28 -25.77
N ARG A 808 -2.53 -11.29 -24.89
CA ARG A 808 -1.44 -11.44 -23.90
C ARG A 808 -0.06 -11.53 -24.57
N MET A 809 0.05 -12.32 -25.64
CA MET A 809 1.30 -12.47 -26.40
C MET A 809 1.75 -11.14 -27.01
N ILE A 810 0.87 -10.46 -27.76
CA ILE A 810 1.18 -9.16 -28.39
C ILE A 810 1.45 -8.08 -27.34
N CYS A 811 0.74 -8.10 -26.20
CA CYS A 811 0.98 -7.21 -25.07
C CYS A 811 2.41 -7.36 -24.51
N GLY A 812 2.87 -8.60 -24.33
CA GLY A 812 4.24 -8.89 -23.92
C GLY A 812 5.27 -8.46 -24.97
N MET A 813 5.01 -8.73 -26.26
CA MET A 813 5.88 -8.28 -27.38
C MET A 813 6.02 -6.76 -27.44
N LEU A 814 4.96 -6.01 -27.16
CA LEU A 814 4.98 -4.54 -27.11
C LEU A 814 5.58 -3.99 -25.80
N HIS A 815 5.95 -4.85 -24.83
CA HIS A 815 6.32 -4.50 -23.46
C HIS A 815 5.31 -3.56 -22.78
N LYS A 816 4.01 -3.75 -23.07
CA LYS A 816 2.92 -3.04 -22.41
C LYS A 816 2.84 -3.47 -20.94
N LYS A 817 2.64 -2.50 -20.05
CA LYS A 817 2.57 -2.69 -18.59
C LYS A 817 1.13 -2.51 -18.12
N VAL A 818 0.71 -3.25 -17.11
CA VAL A 818 -0.61 -3.00 -16.51
C VAL A 818 -0.63 -1.62 -15.86
N GLU A 819 -1.75 -0.93 -16.03
CA GLU A 819 -2.11 0.28 -15.31
C GLU A 819 -1.90 0.12 -13.80
N GLU A 820 -1.26 1.09 -13.15
CA GLU A 820 -1.08 1.12 -11.69
C GLU A 820 -0.35 -0.08 -11.08
N LEU A 821 0.42 -0.87 -11.87
CA LEU A 821 1.15 -2.03 -11.36
C LEU A 821 2.05 -1.72 -10.15
N ASP A 822 2.68 -0.54 -10.12
CA ASP A 822 3.48 -0.07 -9.00
C ASP A 822 2.64 0.32 -7.77
N ALA A 823 1.44 0.86 -7.98
CA ALA A 823 0.49 1.14 -6.90
C ALA A 823 -0.14 -0.16 -6.36
N ALA A 824 -0.46 -1.14 -7.21
CA ALA A 824 -0.94 -2.46 -6.78
C ALA A 824 0.13 -3.25 -6.02
N CYS A 825 1.39 -3.20 -6.48
CA CYS A 825 2.54 -3.70 -5.74
C CYS A 825 2.67 -3.00 -4.38
N SER A 826 2.52 -1.67 -4.37
CA SER A 826 2.52 -0.88 -3.12
C SER A 826 1.38 -1.29 -2.19
N ASP A 827 0.12 -1.35 -2.64
CA ASP A 827 -1.06 -1.72 -1.84
C ASP A 827 -0.88 -3.08 -1.13
N LEU A 828 -0.28 -4.07 -1.81
CA LEU A 828 0.02 -5.37 -1.22
C LEU A 828 1.09 -5.25 -0.12
N LEU A 829 2.19 -4.53 -0.38
CA LEU A 829 3.27 -4.29 0.59
C LEU A 829 2.78 -3.45 1.79
N ILE A 830 1.90 -2.49 1.55
CA ILE A 830 1.23 -1.63 2.55
C ILE A 830 0.41 -2.46 3.53
N HIS A 831 -0.30 -3.48 3.03
CA HIS A 831 -1.00 -4.47 3.86
C HIS A 831 -0.07 -5.53 4.47
N GLN A 832 1.23 -5.23 4.56
CA GLN A 832 2.26 -6.07 5.17
C GLN A 832 2.38 -7.45 4.49
N LYS A 833 2.21 -7.47 3.16
CA LYS A 833 2.37 -8.66 2.30
C LYS A 833 3.61 -8.51 1.42
N HIS A 834 4.69 -9.19 1.79
CA HIS A 834 5.84 -9.34 0.90
C HIS A 834 5.43 -10.11 -0.36
N LEU A 835 6.02 -9.77 -1.50
CA LEU A 835 5.72 -10.42 -2.77
C LEU A 835 6.93 -11.21 -3.26
N THR A 836 6.69 -12.34 -3.90
CA THR A 836 7.69 -12.96 -4.77
C THR A 836 7.12 -13.24 -6.15
N VAL A 837 7.96 -13.08 -7.17
CA VAL A 837 7.66 -13.37 -8.58
C VAL A 837 8.67 -14.39 -9.11
N GLY A 838 8.30 -15.13 -10.15
CA GLY A 838 9.03 -16.33 -10.57
C GLY A 838 8.72 -17.54 -9.66
N LEU A 839 9.34 -18.68 -9.96
CA LEU A 839 9.12 -19.96 -9.28
C LEU A 839 10.32 -20.32 -8.40
N PRO A 840 10.10 -20.95 -7.23
CA PRO A 840 11.20 -21.41 -6.38
C PRO A 840 12.06 -22.51 -7.02
N PRO A 841 13.30 -22.69 -6.54
CA PRO A 841 13.99 -21.88 -5.52
C PRO A 841 14.62 -20.60 -6.09
N GLU A 842 15.17 -19.74 -5.21
CA GLU A 842 16.09 -18.68 -5.61
C GLU A 842 17.28 -19.28 -6.39
N PRO A 843 17.82 -18.63 -7.44
CA PRO A 843 17.63 -17.22 -7.81
C PRO A 843 16.50 -16.95 -8.82
N ARG A 844 15.69 -17.96 -9.19
CA ARG A 844 14.57 -17.81 -10.15
C ARG A 844 13.41 -17.04 -9.52
N GLU A 845 13.09 -17.37 -8.27
CA GLU A 845 12.23 -16.55 -7.43
C GLU A 845 12.93 -15.24 -7.05
N LYS A 846 12.27 -14.10 -7.29
CA LYS A 846 12.72 -12.76 -6.89
C LYS A 846 11.79 -12.20 -5.82
N THR A 847 12.37 -11.69 -4.74
CA THR A 847 11.61 -11.08 -3.63
C THR A 847 11.48 -9.58 -3.81
N ILE A 848 10.26 -9.07 -3.64
CA ILE A 848 9.94 -7.65 -3.58
C ILE A 848 9.53 -7.35 -2.13
N SER A 849 10.42 -6.68 -1.40
CA SER A 849 10.25 -6.32 0.01
C SER A 849 9.84 -4.87 0.24
N ALA A 850 10.03 -4.00 -0.76
CA ALA A 850 9.71 -2.57 -0.71
C ALA A 850 9.15 -2.09 -2.06
N PRO A 851 8.29 -1.03 -2.06
CA PRO A 851 7.80 -0.43 -3.30
C PRO A 851 8.94 0.04 -4.20
N MET A 852 8.80 -0.12 -5.51
CA MET A 852 9.84 0.23 -6.47
C MET A 852 9.27 0.89 -7.74
N PRO A 853 10.06 1.69 -8.47
CA PRO A 853 9.58 2.39 -9.67
C PRO A 853 9.07 1.41 -10.75
N PRO A 854 8.05 1.79 -11.55
CA PRO A 854 7.46 0.92 -12.57
C PRO A 854 8.45 0.25 -13.53
N ASP A 855 9.51 0.97 -13.95
CA ASP A 855 10.56 0.42 -14.83
C ASP A 855 11.52 -0.55 -14.14
N LYS A 856 11.64 -0.51 -12.81
CA LYS A 856 12.40 -1.50 -12.04
C LYS A 856 11.55 -2.75 -11.79
N LEU A 857 10.26 -2.55 -11.47
CA LEU A 857 9.29 -3.61 -11.25
C LEU A 857 9.07 -4.46 -12.52
N ALA A 858 8.85 -3.83 -13.67
CA ALA A 858 8.66 -4.54 -14.94
C ALA A 858 9.88 -5.41 -15.30
N ARG A 859 11.10 -4.85 -15.24
CA ARG A 859 12.34 -5.61 -15.50
C ARG A 859 12.51 -6.79 -14.55
N LEU A 860 12.22 -6.60 -13.26
CA LEU A 860 12.29 -7.68 -12.27
C LEU A 860 11.29 -8.81 -12.58
N ILE A 861 10.08 -8.48 -13.05
CA ILE A 861 9.08 -9.46 -13.51
C ILE A 861 9.55 -10.19 -14.77
N ASP A 862 10.11 -9.48 -15.76
CA ASP A 862 10.62 -10.06 -17.00
C ASP A 862 11.80 -11.03 -16.71
N GLU A 863 12.75 -10.62 -15.87
CA GLU A 863 13.87 -11.43 -15.39
C GLU A 863 13.39 -12.69 -14.63
N ALA A 864 12.44 -12.54 -13.71
CA ALA A 864 11.86 -13.64 -12.93
C ALA A 864 10.99 -14.60 -13.77
N SER A 865 10.52 -14.14 -14.93
CA SER A 865 9.74 -14.92 -15.90
C SER A 865 10.61 -15.57 -16.97
N GLU A 866 11.94 -15.54 -16.83
CA GLU A 866 12.91 -16.08 -17.82
C GLU A 866 12.73 -15.46 -19.23
N ASN A 867 12.33 -14.19 -19.29
CA ASN A 867 11.91 -13.47 -20.51
C ASN A 867 10.71 -14.10 -21.26
N ASN A 868 9.94 -14.97 -20.62
CA ASN A 868 8.69 -15.48 -21.18
C ASN A 868 7.60 -14.38 -21.16
N LEU A 869 7.32 -13.84 -22.34
CA LEU A 869 6.42 -12.71 -22.56
C LEU A 869 5.00 -12.93 -21.98
N THR A 870 4.43 -14.14 -22.10
CA THR A 870 3.07 -14.40 -21.62
C THR A 870 3.02 -14.61 -20.11
N ILE A 871 4.02 -15.27 -19.52
CA ILE A 871 4.14 -15.43 -18.06
C ILE A 871 4.40 -14.08 -17.38
N ALA A 872 5.19 -13.19 -17.98
CA ALA A 872 5.41 -11.84 -17.47
C ALA A 872 4.10 -11.04 -17.42
N VAL A 873 3.27 -11.10 -18.48
CA VAL A 873 1.95 -10.45 -18.51
C VAL A 873 0.98 -11.07 -17.48
N LEU A 874 0.90 -12.41 -17.38
CA LEU A 874 0.08 -13.08 -16.34
C LEU A 874 0.51 -12.71 -14.92
N THR A 875 1.81 -12.56 -14.68
CA THR A 875 2.35 -12.16 -13.37
C THR A 875 1.88 -10.75 -12.99
N GLN A 876 1.80 -9.84 -13.96
CA GLN A 876 1.23 -8.51 -13.76
C GLN A 876 -0.29 -8.57 -13.52
N GLU A 877 -1.05 -9.37 -14.29
CA GLU A 877 -2.50 -9.56 -14.07
C GLU A 877 -2.80 -10.09 -12.65
N ILE A 878 -2.11 -11.16 -12.23
CA ILE A 878 -2.31 -11.75 -10.91
C ILE A 878 -1.95 -10.76 -9.80
N MET A 879 -0.87 -9.97 -9.95
CA MET A 879 -0.51 -8.93 -8.99
C MET A 879 -1.64 -7.88 -8.83
N MET A 880 -2.24 -7.43 -9.94
CA MET A 880 -3.39 -6.53 -9.90
C MET A 880 -4.61 -7.19 -9.24
N PHE A 881 -4.92 -8.44 -9.57
CA PHE A 881 -6.06 -9.15 -9.00
C PHE A 881 -5.89 -9.42 -7.50
N LEU A 882 -4.66 -9.68 -7.03
CA LEU A 882 -4.33 -9.72 -5.61
C LEU A 882 -4.58 -8.36 -4.94
N ALA A 883 -4.13 -7.26 -5.54
CA ALA A 883 -4.34 -5.90 -5.01
C ALA A 883 -5.84 -5.49 -5.00
N MET A 884 -6.63 -5.88 -6.00
CA MET A 884 -8.09 -5.73 -5.98
C MET A 884 -8.73 -6.56 -4.86
N SER A 885 -8.21 -7.77 -4.61
CA SER A 885 -8.74 -8.71 -3.62
C SER A 885 -8.42 -8.27 -2.19
N ILE A 886 -7.23 -7.73 -1.93
CA ILE A 886 -6.86 -7.26 -0.58
C ILE A 886 -7.63 -6.00 -0.18
N ARG A 887 -7.90 -5.09 -1.14
CA ARG A 887 -8.75 -3.90 -0.92
C ARG A 887 -10.21 -4.24 -0.60
N THR A 888 -10.74 -5.32 -1.19
CA THR A 888 -12.16 -5.71 -1.05
C THR A 888 -12.40 -6.74 0.05
N GLN A 889 -11.48 -7.69 0.24
CA GLN A 889 -11.64 -8.84 1.15
C GLN A 889 -10.31 -9.12 1.90
N PRO A 890 -9.77 -8.17 2.68
CA PRO A 890 -8.46 -8.31 3.34
C PRO A 890 -8.37 -9.54 4.27
N LYS A 891 -9.50 -9.98 4.83
CA LYS A 891 -9.61 -11.17 5.69
C LYS A 891 -9.15 -12.48 5.03
N ILE A 892 -9.14 -12.57 3.69
CA ILE A 892 -8.64 -13.75 2.95
C ILE A 892 -7.11 -13.89 3.07
N PHE A 893 -6.42 -12.82 3.44
CA PHE A 893 -4.96 -12.73 3.59
C PHE A 893 -4.50 -12.69 5.06
N SER A 894 -5.34 -13.10 6.02
CA SER A 894 -4.95 -13.28 7.42
C SER A 894 -3.86 -14.35 7.56
N GLU A 895 -2.86 -14.13 8.43
CA GLU A 895 -1.74 -15.06 8.66
C GLU A 895 -0.99 -15.52 7.40
N MET A 896 -0.96 -14.69 6.35
CA MET A 896 -0.13 -14.86 5.16
C MET A 896 0.77 -13.63 5.05
N PHE A 897 2.07 -13.70 5.36
CA PHE A 897 2.97 -12.53 5.24
C PHE A 897 3.69 -12.45 3.90
N ARG A 898 3.74 -13.53 3.12
CA ARG A 898 4.39 -13.57 1.80
C ARG A 898 3.52 -14.22 0.73
N LEU A 899 3.21 -13.48 -0.34
CA LEU A 899 2.43 -13.95 -1.49
C LEU A 899 3.38 -14.35 -2.63
N ARG A 900 3.43 -15.65 -2.92
CA ARG A 900 4.36 -16.24 -3.90
C ARG A 900 3.66 -16.41 -5.25
N ILE A 901 3.72 -15.40 -6.12
CA ILE A 901 2.88 -15.31 -7.32
C ILE A 901 3.12 -16.50 -8.28
N GLY A 902 4.36 -16.99 -8.42
CA GLY A 902 4.64 -18.18 -9.22
C GLY A 902 4.01 -19.47 -8.68
N LEU A 903 3.98 -19.66 -7.36
CA LEU A 903 3.28 -20.81 -6.75
C LEU A 903 1.75 -20.68 -6.86
N ILE A 904 1.22 -19.46 -6.72
CA ILE A 904 -0.20 -19.16 -6.95
C ILE A 904 -0.59 -19.53 -8.40
N LEU A 905 0.22 -19.14 -9.39
CA LEU A 905 0.01 -19.50 -10.80
C LEU A 905 0.07 -21.03 -11.01
N GLN A 906 1.04 -21.73 -10.40
CA GLN A 906 1.15 -23.19 -10.48
C GLN A 906 -0.09 -23.89 -9.86
N VAL A 907 -0.60 -23.36 -8.75
CA VAL A 907 -1.85 -23.83 -8.13
C VAL A 907 -3.03 -23.59 -9.06
N MET A 908 -3.15 -22.41 -9.69
CA MET A 908 -4.22 -22.12 -10.67
C MET A 908 -4.24 -23.14 -11.82
N VAL A 909 -3.08 -23.46 -12.40
CA VAL A 909 -2.98 -24.49 -13.46
C VAL A 909 -3.36 -25.88 -12.93
N THR A 910 -2.90 -26.26 -11.73
CA THR A 910 -3.15 -27.58 -11.14
C THR A 910 -4.63 -27.80 -10.81
N GLU A 911 -5.28 -26.80 -10.21
CA GLU A 911 -6.71 -26.79 -9.91
C GLU A 911 -7.54 -26.87 -11.20
N LEU A 912 -7.12 -26.13 -12.22
CA LEU A 912 -7.80 -26.14 -13.51
C LEU A 912 -7.67 -27.49 -14.22
N ALA A 913 -6.48 -28.09 -14.23
CA ALA A 913 -6.23 -29.44 -14.78
C ALA A 913 -7.13 -30.51 -14.13
N GLN A 914 -7.28 -30.46 -12.81
CA GLN A 914 -8.19 -31.35 -12.08
C GLN A 914 -9.66 -31.08 -12.45
N SER A 915 -10.07 -29.81 -12.49
CA SER A 915 -11.47 -29.44 -12.76
C SER A 915 -11.97 -29.79 -14.16
N LEU A 916 -11.10 -29.69 -15.17
CA LEU A 916 -11.42 -30.03 -16.56
C LEU A 916 -11.14 -31.50 -16.88
N ASN A 917 -10.39 -32.18 -16.00
CA ASN A 917 -9.81 -33.51 -16.17
C ASN A 917 -8.96 -33.59 -17.45
N CYS A 918 -7.99 -32.67 -17.55
CA CYS A 918 -7.08 -32.49 -18.70
C CYS A 918 -5.60 -32.53 -18.26
N SER A 919 -4.67 -32.51 -19.22
CA SER A 919 -3.24 -32.46 -18.94
C SER A 919 -2.80 -31.09 -18.40
N GLY A 920 -1.63 -31.01 -17.77
CA GLY A 920 -1.08 -29.73 -17.28
C GLY A 920 -0.78 -28.73 -18.41
N GLU A 921 -0.50 -29.22 -19.62
CA GLU A 921 -0.26 -28.40 -20.82
C GLU A 921 -1.59 -27.84 -21.35
N GLU A 922 -2.60 -28.69 -21.50
CA GLU A 922 -3.97 -28.29 -21.88
C GLU A 922 -4.57 -27.30 -20.87
N ALA A 923 -4.28 -27.47 -19.57
CA ALA A 923 -4.67 -26.55 -18.51
C ALA A 923 -3.94 -25.20 -18.61
N THR A 924 -2.65 -25.20 -18.97
CA THR A 924 -1.87 -23.97 -19.18
C THR A 924 -2.40 -23.19 -20.39
N GLU A 925 -2.67 -23.86 -21.51
CA GLU A 925 -3.28 -23.23 -22.70
C GLU A 925 -4.69 -22.71 -22.41
N SER A 926 -5.49 -23.46 -21.63
CA SER A 926 -6.81 -23.00 -21.17
C SER A 926 -6.72 -21.73 -20.32
N LEU A 927 -5.79 -21.69 -19.35
CA LEU A 927 -5.56 -20.52 -18.48
C LEU A 927 -5.10 -19.29 -19.29
N MET A 928 -4.21 -19.48 -20.28
CA MET A 928 -3.75 -18.40 -21.18
C MET A 928 -4.89 -17.79 -22.02
N ASN A 929 -5.95 -18.56 -22.28
CA ASN A 929 -7.10 -18.14 -23.09
C ASN A 929 -8.31 -17.64 -22.29
N MET A 930 -8.28 -17.70 -20.95
CA MET A 930 -9.34 -17.15 -20.09
C MET A 930 -9.44 -15.63 -20.21
N CYS A 931 -10.65 -15.08 -20.09
CA CYS A 931 -10.79 -13.63 -19.95
C CYS A 931 -10.26 -13.14 -18.58
N PRO A 932 -9.92 -11.85 -18.44
CA PRO A 932 -9.46 -11.29 -17.17
C PRO A 932 -10.38 -11.54 -15.98
N SER A 933 -11.71 -11.46 -16.15
CA SER A 933 -12.67 -11.67 -15.06
C SER A 933 -12.79 -13.14 -14.64
N GLU A 934 -12.73 -14.10 -15.57
CA GLU A 934 -12.62 -15.53 -15.27
C GLU A 934 -11.36 -15.84 -14.45
N MET A 935 -10.21 -15.28 -14.86
CA MET A 935 -8.94 -15.48 -14.18
C MET A 935 -8.93 -14.88 -12.75
N LYS A 936 -9.50 -13.68 -12.58
CA LYS A 936 -9.72 -13.07 -11.25
C LYS A 936 -10.62 -13.97 -10.38
N ASN A 937 -11.72 -14.49 -10.93
CA ASN A 937 -12.64 -15.34 -10.19
C ASN A 937 -11.98 -16.66 -9.74
N LEU A 938 -11.18 -17.29 -10.61
CA LEU A 938 -10.37 -18.47 -10.27
C LEU A 938 -9.39 -18.18 -9.13
N LEU A 939 -8.67 -17.05 -9.20
CA LEU A 939 -7.74 -16.63 -8.15
C LEU A 939 -8.45 -16.40 -6.80
N VAL A 940 -9.53 -15.62 -6.78
CA VAL A 940 -10.31 -15.35 -5.55
C VAL A 940 -10.88 -16.64 -4.97
N HIS A 941 -11.30 -17.59 -5.82
CA HIS A 941 -11.79 -18.89 -5.39
C HIS A 941 -10.70 -19.72 -4.70
N ILE A 942 -9.51 -19.82 -5.29
CA ILE A 942 -8.33 -20.49 -4.73
C ILE A 942 -7.95 -19.88 -3.38
N LEU A 943 -7.88 -18.54 -3.32
CA LEU A 943 -7.63 -17.83 -2.07
C LEU A 943 -8.76 -18.06 -1.05
N SER A 944 -10.03 -18.21 -1.45
CA SER A 944 -11.12 -18.51 -0.52
C SER A 944 -11.08 -19.93 0.08
N GLY A 945 -10.30 -20.85 -0.50
CA GLY A 945 -10.19 -22.24 -0.04
C GLY A 945 -11.47 -23.08 -0.23
N LYS A 946 -12.42 -22.62 -1.04
CA LYS A 946 -13.67 -23.33 -1.37
C LYS A 946 -13.44 -24.38 -2.49
N GLU A 947 -14.38 -25.30 -2.64
CA GLU A 947 -14.32 -26.35 -3.67
C GLU A 947 -14.86 -25.84 -5.02
N PHE A 948 -14.20 -26.22 -6.10
CA PHE A 948 -14.49 -25.76 -7.46
C PHE A 948 -15.31 -26.81 -8.21
N GLY A 949 -16.28 -26.36 -9.02
CA GLY A 949 -17.06 -27.24 -9.88
C GLY A 949 -17.52 -26.51 -11.14
N VAL A 950 -16.97 -26.87 -12.30
CA VAL A 950 -17.33 -26.32 -13.61
C VAL A 950 -18.14 -27.34 -14.39
N GLN A 951 -19.31 -26.91 -14.86
CA GLN A 951 -20.10 -27.67 -15.84
C GLN A 951 -19.60 -27.35 -17.25
N LYS A 952 -19.30 -28.38 -18.05
CA LYS A 952 -18.95 -28.21 -19.47
C LYS A 952 -20.20 -27.73 -20.23
N SER A 953 -20.13 -26.57 -20.89
CA SER A 953 -21.25 -26.07 -21.70
C SER A 953 -21.44 -26.92 -22.96
N GLY A 954 -22.69 -27.36 -23.21
CA GLY A 954 -23.00 -28.24 -24.33
C GLY A 954 -24.46 -28.12 -24.80
N LYS A 955 -24.66 -27.26 -25.81
CA LYS A 955 -25.76 -27.17 -26.81
C LYS A 955 -27.23 -27.46 -26.40
N TYR A 956 -28.09 -26.50 -26.79
CA TYR A 956 -29.57 -26.43 -26.76
C TYR A 956 -30.40 -27.73 -26.92
N ILE A 957 -31.58 -27.79 -26.26
CA ILE A 957 -32.94 -27.78 -26.91
C ILE A 957 -34.10 -27.70 -25.88
N ASN A 958 -34.97 -26.69 -26.07
CA ASN A 958 -36.41 -26.51 -25.72
C ASN A 958 -37.00 -26.56 -24.28
N PRO A 959 -38.18 -25.89 -24.04
CA PRO A 959 -38.65 -25.47 -22.70
C PRO A 959 -40.07 -25.95 -22.30
N LEU A 960 -40.60 -25.40 -21.17
CA LEU A 960 -41.99 -25.37 -20.61
C LEU A 960 -42.22 -26.23 -19.34
N PRO A 961 -43.24 -25.94 -18.50
CA PRO A 961 -43.54 -24.64 -17.87
C PRO A 961 -43.78 -24.74 -16.34
N ALA A 962 -43.83 -23.60 -15.64
CA ALA A 962 -43.95 -23.54 -14.18
C ALA A 962 -45.38 -23.75 -13.64
N SER A 963 -45.52 -24.34 -12.44
CA SER A 963 -46.66 -24.08 -11.54
C SER A 963 -46.42 -24.51 -10.06
N TYR A 964 -47.12 -23.81 -9.15
CA TYR A 964 -47.37 -24.08 -7.72
C TYR A 964 -46.30 -23.77 -6.64
N LEU A 965 -46.53 -22.62 -5.96
CA LEU A 965 -46.10 -22.30 -4.58
C LEU A 965 -46.74 -23.25 -3.54
N GLY A 966 -46.11 -23.41 -2.36
CA GLY A 966 -46.83 -23.99 -1.20
C GLY A 966 -46.10 -24.14 0.15
N LYS A 967 -46.14 -23.07 0.97
CA LYS A 967 -46.15 -23.06 2.46
C LYS A 967 -44.93 -23.55 3.28
N TRP A 968 -44.47 -22.64 4.17
CA TRP A 968 -43.58 -22.88 5.32
C TRP A 968 -44.37 -23.18 6.60
N THR A 969 -43.81 -23.98 7.52
CA THR A 969 -44.19 -24.03 8.94
C THR A 969 -42.98 -24.17 9.88
N ARG A 970 -43.13 -23.64 11.10
CA ARG A 970 -42.09 -23.36 12.13
C ARG A 970 -41.74 -24.58 13.01
N SER A 971 -40.48 -24.67 13.46
CA SER A 971 -40.17 -25.11 14.83
C SER A 971 -38.85 -24.53 15.37
N LYS A 972 -38.90 -24.20 16.67
CA LYS A 972 -37.92 -23.65 17.63
C LYS A 972 -36.65 -24.52 17.73
N GLN A 973 -35.41 -24.00 17.79
CA GLN A 973 -34.74 -23.11 18.78
C GLN A 973 -34.43 -23.74 20.15
N THR A 974 -33.13 -23.96 20.39
CA THR A 974 -32.42 -23.83 21.68
C THR A 974 -31.02 -23.23 21.40
N LEU A 975 -30.48 -22.45 22.35
CA LEU A 975 -29.33 -21.56 22.13
C LEU A 975 -28.03 -22.04 22.80
N THR A 976 -26.89 -21.81 22.16
CA THR A 976 -25.70 -21.14 22.71
C THR A 976 -24.93 -20.51 21.54
N SER A 977 -24.31 -19.34 21.74
CA SER A 977 -24.13 -18.37 20.64
C SER A 977 -22.73 -17.76 20.55
N PHE A 978 -22.15 -17.82 19.34
CA PHE A 978 -21.22 -16.80 18.82
C PHE A 978 -21.86 -16.11 17.60
N PRO A 979 -21.77 -14.78 17.45
CA PRO A 979 -22.46 -14.05 16.39
C PRO A 979 -21.72 -14.19 15.05
N THR A 980 -22.29 -14.97 14.12
CA THR A 980 -21.84 -15.04 12.73
C THR A 980 -22.40 -13.87 11.93
N LEU A 981 -21.54 -13.16 11.17
CA LEU A 981 -21.98 -12.24 10.12
C LEU A 981 -22.66 -13.05 9.00
N SER A 982 -23.98 -13.19 9.10
CA SER A 982 -24.86 -13.89 8.17
C SER A 982 -25.81 -12.93 7.46
N PHE A 983 -25.25 -11.89 6.85
CA PHE A 983 -25.91 -11.09 5.81
C PHE A 983 -24.98 -10.97 4.60
N PHE A 984 -25.57 -10.90 3.40
CA PHE A 984 -24.92 -10.99 2.08
C PHE A 984 -24.40 -12.38 1.67
N PHE A 985 -25.32 -13.27 1.23
CA PHE A 985 -25.13 -14.13 0.04
C PHE A 985 -26.47 -14.78 -0.38
N VAL A 986 -27.44 -13.98 -0.81
CA VAL A 986 -28.65 -14.44 -1.52
C VAL A 986 -28.85 -13.53 -2.72
N GLY A 987 -28.66 -14.07 -3.92
CA GLY A 987 -28.72 -13.30 -5.17
C GLY A 987 -27.66 -13.72 -6.20
N VAL A 988 -27.73 -14.98 -6.64
CA VAL A 988 -27.29 -15.52 -7.97
C VAL A 988 -27.46 -17.05 -7.99
N ILE A 989 -27.34 -17.73 -6.84
CA ILE A 989 -27.56 -19.19 -6.76
C ILE A 989 -29.03 -19.50 -6.43
N ASN A 990 -29.84 -19.79 -7.46
CA ASN A 990 -31.04 -20.63 -7.33
C ASN A 990 -31.60 -21.16 -8.68
N LEU A 991 -30.88 -22.11 -9.26
CA LEU A 991 -31.39 -23.23 -10.06
C LEU A 991 -30.19 -24.22 -10.06
N ILE A 992 -30.21 -25.38 -9.40
CA ILE A 992 -31.20 -26.48 -9.39
C ILE A 992 -31.30 -27.09 -7.97
N VAL A 993 -32.46 -27.65 -7.62
CA VAL A 993 -32.77 -28.17 -6.27
C VAL A 993 -32.27 -29.60 -6.04
N PHE A 994 -31.84 -29.87 -4.79
CA PHE A 994 -31.55 -31.19 -4.21
C PHE A 994 -32.56 -32.29 -4.57
N GLN A 995 -32.06 -33.45 -5.01
CA GLN A 995 -32.71 -34.73 -4.70
C GLN A 995 -32.08 -35.35 -3.44
N ARG A 996 -32.94 -35.96 -2.62
CA ARG A 996 -32.62 -36.44 -1.27
C ARG A 996 -31.85 -37.77 -1.31
N TYR A 997 -30.87 -37.91 -0.43
CA TYR A 997 -30.67 -39.18 0.29
C TYR A 997 -30.57 -38.90 1.80
N ARG A 998 -31.40 -39.62 2.58
CA ARG A 998 -31.29 -39.69 4.04
C ARG A 998 -30.11 -40.61 4.38
N LEU A 999 -29.35 -40.30 5.42
CA LEU A 999 -28.58 -41.33 6.12
C LEU A 999 -29.56 -42.28 6.84
N PRO A 1000 -29.40 -43.61 6.72
CA PRO A 1000 -29.78 -44.56 7.75
C PRO A 1000 -28.72 -44.58 8.86
N SER A 1001 -29.14 -44.83 10.10
CA SER A 1001 -28.26 -45.11 11.23
C SER A 1001 -27.63 -46.50 11.14
N ILE A 1002 -26.54 -46.70 11.88
CA ILE A 1002 -25.78 -47.94 11.99
C ILE A 1002 -26.65 -49.09 12.56
N GLU A 1003 -26.65 -50.26 11.90
CA GLU A 1003 -26.84 -51.55 12.57
C GLU A 1003 -26.27 -52.73 11.75
N SER A 1004 -25.45 -53.55 12.43
CA SER A 1004 -25.09 -54.98 12.24
C SER A 1004 -25.17 -55.74 10.88
N PHE A 1005 -24.04 -56.42 10.61
CA PHE A 1005 -23.86 -57.82 10.12
C PHE A 1005 -23.78 -58.20 8.61
N GLN A 1006 -22.57 -58.71 8.26
CA GLN A 1006 -22.18 -59.82 7.36
C GLN A 1006 -22.96 -60.13 6.05
N GLY A 1007 -22.23 -60.16 4.91
CA GLY A 1007 -22.68 -60.89 3.71
C GLY A 1007 -21.91 -60.67 2.39
N SER A 1008 -20.87 -61.48 2.14
CA SER A 1008 -20.31 -61.89 0.81
C SER A 1008 -19.83 -60.88 -0.25
N LEU A 1009 -18.73 -61.27 -0.91
CA LEU A 1009 -18.01 -60.61 -2.01
C LEU A 1009 -18.87 -60.11 -3.20
N GLY A 1010 -18.48 -58.94 -3.72
CA GLY A 1010 -18.85 -58.43 -5.05
C GLY A 1010 -18.08 -57.14 -5.36
N ALA A 1011 -17.01 -57.22 -6.16
CA ALA A 1011 -16.11 -56.08 -6.36
C ALA A 1011 -16.70 -55.04 -7.34
N THR A 1012 -16.98 -53.84 -6.85
CA THR A 1012 -16.99 -52.61 -7.67
C THR A 1012 -16.51 -51.46 -6.80
N LEU A 1013 -15.26 -51.04 -6.99
CA LEU A 1013 -14.67 -49.89 -6.29
C LEU A 1013 -15.33 -48.60 -6.77
N VAL A 1014 -16.43 -48.21 -6.12
CA VAL A 1014 -16.88 -46.82 -6.12
C VAL A 1014 -15.77 -46.02 -5.44
N ARG A 1015 -15.00 -45.26 -6.25
CA ARG A 1015 -13.92 -44.42 -5.77
C ARG A 1015 -14.53 -43.34 -4.87
N ASP A 1016 -14.31 -43.47 -3.55
CA ASP A 1016 -14.98 -42.61 -2.57
C ASP A 1016 -14.62 -41.14 -2.83
N SER A 1017 -15.64 -40.30 -2.99
CA SER A 1017 -15.57 -38.91 -3.49
C SER A 1017 -14.73 -37.92 -2.66
N ARG A 1018 -14.10 -38.40 -1.59
CA ARG A 1018 -13.33 -37.64 -0.61
C ARG A 1018 -11.81 -37.86 -0.72
N HIS A 1019 -11.36 -38.80 -1.55
CA HIS A 1019 -9.93 -39.06 -1.74
C HIS A 1019 -9.26 -37.94 -2.55
N GLY A 1020 -8.14 -37.41 -2.04
CA GLY A 1020 -7.41 -36.26 -2.56
C GLY A 1020 -7.80 -34.91 -1.93
N GLN A 1021 -8.85 -34.86 -1.10
CA GLN A 1021 -9.38 -33.61 -0.54
C GLN A 1021 -8.38 -32.92 0.42
N TRP A 1022 -7.70 -33.69 1.27
CA TRP A 1022 -6.74 -33.14 2.23
C TRP A 1022 -5.37 -32.91 1.60
N LEU A 1023 -4.96 -33.75 0.64
CA LEU A 1023 -3.78 -33.48 -0.19
C LEU A 1023 -3.93 -32.15 -0.93
N ARG A 1024 -5.09 -31.91 -1.56
CA ARG A 1024 -5.44 -30.62 -2.18
C ARG A 1024 -5.37 -29.49 -1.16
N ARG A 1025 -6.03 -29.63 0.00
CA ARG A 1025 -6.02 -28.63 1.08
C ARG A 1025 -4.60 -28.24 1.49
N ARG A 1026 -3.72 -29.22 1.74
CA ARG A 1026 -2.31 -28.99 2.12
C ARG A 1026 -1.48 -28.35 1.01
N ARG A 1027 -1.72 -28.71 -0.25
CA ARG A 1027 -1.09 -28.02 -1.40
C ARG A 1027 -1.48 -26.56 -1.49
N LEU A 1028 -2.76 -26.24 -1.31
CA LEU A 1028 -3.27 -24.87 -1.31
C LEU A 1028 -2.70 -24.07 -0.13
N ASP A 1029 -2.92 -24.54 1.10
CA ASP A 1029 -2.51 -23.82 2.31
C ASP A 1029 -0.97 -23.72 2.40
N GLY A 1030 -0.24 -24.76 2.01
CA GLY A 1030 1.22 -24.74 1.93
C GLY A 1030 1.77 -23.78 0.86
N ALA A 1031 1.20 -23.74 -0.34
CA ALA A 1031 1.63 -22.82 -1.40
C ALA A 1031 1.34 -21.35 -1.06
N LEU A 1032 0.29 -21.11 -0.29
CA LEU A 1032 -0.13 -19.80 0.22
C LEU A 1032 0.50 -19.42 1.57
N ASN A 1033 1.35 -20.27 2.15
CA ASN A 1033 1.95 -20.10 3.49
C ASN A 1033 0.93 -19.83 4.61
N ARG A 1034 -0.19 -20.56 4.61
CA ARG A 1034 -1.27 -20.37 5.59
C ARG A 1034 -1.01 -21.13 6.88
N VAL A 1035 -0.85 -20.37 7.95
CA VAL A 1035 -0.74 -20.89 9.32
C VAL A 1035 -1.95 -20.46 10.18
N PRO A 1036 -2.26 -21.17 11.28
CA PRO A 1036 -3.28 -20.73 12.22
C PRO A 1036 -2.92 -19.44 12.95
N PHE A 1037 -3.95 -18.73 13.42
CA PHE A 1037 -3.77 -17.51 14.22
C PHE A 1037 -2.92 -17.77 15.48
N GLY A 1038 -1.95 -16.88 15.74
CA GLY A 1038 -1.04 -17.00 16.88
C GLY A 1038 0.12 -17.99 16.69
N PHE A 1039 0.23 -18.66 15.54
CA PHE A 1039 1.30 -19.63 15.25
C PHE A 1039 2.71 -19.08 15.57
N TYR A 1040 3.05 -17.90 15.07
CA TYR A 1040 4.38 -17.30 15.27
C TYR A 1040 4.65 -16.97 16.75
N GLN A 1041 3.68 -16.43 17.48
CA GLN A 1041 3.82 -16.15 18.92
C GLN A 1041 4.08 -17.45 19.70
N ASN A 1042 3.44 -18.54 19.32
CA ASN A 1042 3.64 -19.85 19.92
C ASN A 1042 4.98 -20.50 19.50
N VAL A 1043 5.46 -20.28 18.27
CA VAL A 1043 6.82 -20.64 17.82
C VAL A 1043 7.88 -19.90 18.65
N TRP A 1044 7.65 -18.62 18.97
CA TRP A 1044 8.54 -17.85 19.84
C TRP A 1044 8.61 -18.44 21.26
N LYS A 1045 7.47 -18.80 21.87
CA LYS A 1045 7.42 -19.44 23.19
C LYS A 1045 8.19 -20.75 23.25
N ILE A 1046 8.10 -21.62 22.23
CA ILE A 1046 8.85 -22.89 22.23
C ILE A 1046 10.36 -22.67 22.04
N LEU A 1047 10.78 -21.67 21.25
CA LEU A 1047 12.20 -21.31 21.11
C LEU A 1047 12.83 -20.76 22.40
N GLN A 1048 12.03 -20.32 23.38
CA GLN A 1048 12.55 -20.02 24.72
C GLN A 1048 12.87 -21.28 25.53
N LYS A 1049 12.25 -22.43 25.20
CA LYS A 1049 12.36 -23.69 25.94
C LYS A 1049 13.35 -24.69 25.33
N CYS A 1050 13.70 -24.58 24.04
CA CYS A 1050 14.69 -25.45 23.37
C CYS A 1050 15.92 -24.66 22.87
N HIS A 1051 16.99 -25.34 22.42
CA HIS A 1051 18.14 -24.65 21.83
C HIS A 1051 17.84 -24.07 20.43
N GLY A 1052 16.89 -24.68 19.70
CA GLY A 1052 16.39 -24.23 18.41
C GLY A 1052 15.48 -25.27 17.74
N LEU A 1053 14.84 -24.89 16.64
CA LEU A 1053 14.06 -25.78 15.78
C LEU A 1053 14.82 -26.01 14.46
N SER A 1054 15.20 -27.25 14.16
CA SER A 1054 15.70 -27.64 12.84
C SER A 1054 14.52 -27.95 11.92
N ILE A 1055 14.58 -27.41 10.71
CA ILE A 1055 13.66 -27.65 9.61
C ILE A 1055 14.51 -27.87 8.36
N GLU A 1056 14.55 -29.11 7.86
CA GLU A 1056 15.36 -29.51 6.69
C GLU A 1056 16.85 -29.11 6.86
N GLY A 1057 17.40 -29.34 8.05
CA GLY A 1057 18.79 -29.01 8.38
C GLY A 1057 19.08 -27.52 8.64
N PHE A 1058 18.11 -26.63 8.46
CA PHE A 1058 18.22 -25.23 8.85
C PHE A 1058 17.68 -25.02 10.25
N VAL A 1059 18.56 -24.62 11.17
CA VAL A 1059 18.21 -24.35 12.56
C VAL A 1059 17.74 -22.90 12.70
N LEU A 1060 16.52 -22.73 13.18
CA LEU A 1060 15.99 -21.51 13.77
C LEU A 1060 16.44 -21.47 15.25
N PRO A 1061 17.45 -20.66 15.61
CA PRO A 1061 18.07 -20.75 16.92
C PRO A 1061 17.26 -20.02 18.00
N SER A 1062 17.36 -20.48 19.25
CA SER A 1062 16.82 -19.80 20.43
C SER A 1062 17.32 -18.36 20.59
N SER A 1063 18.53 -18.03 20.08
CA SER A 1063 19.07 -16.67 20.06
C SER A 1063 18.16 -15.66 19.33
N THR A 1064 17.32 -16.11 18.40
CA THR A 1064 16.30 -15.26 17.73
C THR A 1064 15.36 -14.60 18.74
N THR A 1065 15.04 -15.28 19.85
CA THR A 1065 14.18 -14.73 20.93
C THR A 1065 14.87 -13.64 21.76
N ARG A 1066 16.21 -13.54 21.69
CA ARG A 1066 17.01 -12.47 22.29
C ARG A 1066 16.99 -11.20 21.43
N GLU A 1067 17.03 -11.36 20.11
CA GLU A 1067 16.92 -10.23 19.18
C GLU A 1067 15.49 -9.69 19.12
N MET A 1068 14.49 -10.57 18.94
CA MET A 1068 13.12 -10.17 18.55
C MET A 1068 12.08 -10.54 19.63
N THR A 1069 11.02 -9.74 19.74
CA THR A 1069 9.85 -10.00 20.60
C THR A 1069 8.74 -10.79 19.84
N PRO A 1070 7.80 -11.47 20.52
CA PRO A 1070 6.82 -12.35 19.84
C PRO A 1070 5.80 -11.59 18.97
N GLY A 1071 5.61 -10.28 19.18
CA GLY A 1071 4.72 -9.44 18.38
C GLY A 1071 5.36 -8.84 17.11
N GLU A 1072 6.67 -9.04 16.88
CA GLU A 1072 7.37 -8.48 15.73
C GLU A 1072 7.08 -9.23 14.42
N ILE A 1073 6.80 -8.48 13.36
CA ILE A 1073 6.71 -9.03 12.00
C ILE A 1073 8.07 -9.55 11.54
N LYS A 1074 9.18 -8.92 11.97
CA LYS A 1074 10.55 -9.40 11.73
C LYS A 1074 10.72 -10.87 12.14
N PHE A 1075 10.19 -11.26 13.30
CA PHE A 1075 10.20 -12.65 13.77
C PHE A 1075 9.34 -13.57 12.89
N ALA A 1076 8.10 -13.17 12.59
CA ALA A 1076 7.20 -13.97 11.74
C ALA A 1076 7.77 -14.23 10.34
N VAL A 1077 8.35 -13.20 9.71
CA VAL A 1077 9.02 -13.28 8.40
C VAL A 1077 10.28 -14.14 8.47
N HIS A 1078 11.00 -14.16 9.59
CA HIS A 1078 12.15 -15.05 9.78
C HIS A 1078 11.72 -16.53 9.85
N VAL A 1079 10.67 -16.85 10.63
CA VAL A 1079 10.06 -18.20 10.68
C VAL A 1079 9.55 -18.62 9.30
N GLU A 1080 8.81 -17.75 8.60
CA GLU A 1080 8.40 -18.01 7.22
C GLU A 1080 9.59 -18.27 6.29
N THR A 1081 10.70 -17.54 6.45
CA THR A 1081 11.88 -17.70 5.58
C THR A 1081 12.56 -19.06 5.74
N VAL A 1082 12.47 -19.67 6.93
CA VAL A 1082 12.90 -21.07 7.14
C VAL A 1082 11.91 -22.03 6.47
N LEU A 1083 10.60 -21.89 6.72
CA LEU A 1083 9.55 -22.74 6.13
C LEU A 1083 9.48 -22.67 4.60
N ASN A 1084 9.81 -21.51 4.01
CA ASN A 1084 9.76 -21.29 2.56
C ASN A 1084 10.83 -22.09 1.78
N ARG A 1085 11.88 -22.61 2.44
CA ARG A 1085 12.94 -23.43 1.83
C ARG A 1085 12.45 -24.82 1.41
N ILE A 1086 11.43 -25.33 2.10
CA ILE A 1086 10.77 -26.60 1.76
C ILE A 1086 10.10 -26.43 0.40
N SER A 1087 10.51 -27.18 -0.62
CA SER A 1087 10.02 -27.00 -2.00
C SER A 1087 8.58 -27.48 -2.20
N GLN A 1088 8.18 -28.57 -1.52
CA GLN A 1088 6.87 -29.18 -1.64
C GLN A 1088 5.84 -28.53 -0.69
N PRO A 1089 4.72 -27.97 -1.17
CA PRO A 1089 3.75 -27.30 -0.32
C PRO A 1089 3.00 -28.26 0.62
N GLU A 1090 2.65 -29.47 0.18
CA GLU A 1090 1.97 -30.45 1.04
C GLU A 1090 2.82 -30.91 2.23
N TYR A 1091 4.14 -31.02 2.04
CA TYR A 1091 5.08 -31.37 3.10
C TYR A 1091 5.34 -30.19 4.05
N ARG A 1092 5.44 -28.96 3.52
CA ARG A 1092 5.49 -27.74 4.34
C ARG A 1092 4.30 -27.68 5.31
N GLN A 1093 3.09 -28.04 4.88
CA GLN A 1093 1.92 -28.02 5.76
C GLN A 1093 1.96 -29.11 6.85
N LEU A 1094 2.49 -30.31 6.57
CA LEU A 1094 2.71 -31.33 7.62
C LEU A 1094 3.74 -30.88 8.67
N LEU A 1095 4.78 -30.15 8.26
CA LEU A 1095 5.75 -29.57 9.20
C LEU A 1095 5.12 -28.44 10.04
N VAL A 1096 4.23 -27.63 9.47
CA VAL A 1096 3.41 -26.64 10.22
C VAL A 1096 2.49 -27.35 11.23
N GLU A 1097 1.82 -28.44 10.83
CA GLU A 1097 1.01 -29.28 11.74
C GLU A 1097 1.87 -29.86 12.88
N ALA A 1098 3.09 -30.32 12.61
CA ALA A 1098 4.01 -30.83 13.62
C ALA A 1098 4.49 -29.74 14.60
N ILE A 1099 4.80 -28.55 14.09
CA ILE A 1099 5.15 -27.39 14.94
C ILE A 1099 3.96 -26.97 15.80
N LEU A 1100 2.73 -26.97 15.27
CA LEU A 1100 1.52 -26.69 16.07
C LEU A 1100 1.35 -27.67 17.24
N VAL A 1101 1.56 -28.97 17.02
CA VAL A 1101 1.56 -29.96 18.10
C VAL A 1101 2.68 -29.67 19.10
N LEU A 1102 3.90 -29.40 18.64
CA LEU A 1102 5.02 -29.01 19.52
C LEU A 1102 4.67 -27.79 20.38
N THR A 1103 3.95 -26.79 19.83
CA THR A 1103 3.57 -25.61 20.62
C THR A 1103 2.61 -25.90 21.78
N MET A 1104 1.87 -27.01 21.75
CA MET A 1104 1.06 -27.44 22.91
C MET A 1104 1.95 -27.81 24.11
N LEU A 1105 3.18 -28.31 23.88
CA LEU A 1105 4.15 -28.54 24.96
C LEU A 1105 4.69 -27.23 25.54
N ALA A 1106 4.66 -26.13 24.79
CA ALA A 1106 5.10 -24.82 25.30
C ALA A 1106 4.14 -24.25 26.34
N GLU A 1107 2.89 -24.71 26.40
CA GLU A 1107 1.91 -24.35 27.43
C GLU A 1107 2.08 -25.18 28.72
N VAL A 1108 2.83 -26.29 28.68
CA VAL A 1108 3.15 -27.10 29.86
C VAL A 1108 4.33 -26.46 30.62
N ASP A 1109 4.29 -26.48 31.95
CA ASP A 1109 5.31 -25.89 32.83
C ASP A 1109 6.59 -26.74 32.92
N ILE A 1110 7.31 -26.79 31.79
CA ILE A 1110 8.60 -27.46 31.61
C ILE A 1110 9.68 -26.39 31.46
N GLN A 1111 10.72 -26.45 32.29
CA GLN A 1111 11.82 -25.48 32.32
C GLN A 1111 12.68 -25.49 31.04
N SER A 1112 12.91 -26.67 30.44
CA SER A 1112 13.56 -26.80 29.13
C SER A 1112 13.19 -28.10 28.43
N LEU A 1113 13.04 -28.03 27.11
CA LEU A 1113 12.90 -29.16 26.18
C LEU A 1113 14.26 -29.66 25.65
N GLY A 1114 15.38 -29.16 26.18
CA GLY A 1114 16.71 -29.60 25.77
C GLY A 1114 17.15 -29.07 24.41
N GLY A 1115 17.70 -29.96 23.58
CA GLY A 1115 18.54 -29.64 22.41
C GLY A 1115 17.84 -28.97 21.22
N VAL A 1116 18.40 -29.18 20.02
CA VAL A 1116 17.77 -28.73 18.76
C VAL A 1116 16.74 -29.76 18.32
N ILE A 1117 15.48 -29.38 18.32
CA ILE A 1117 14.35 -30.25 17.94
C ILE A 1117 14.32 -30.36 16.41
N GLN A 1118 14.45 -31.57 15.86
CA GLN A 1118 14.42 -31.83 14.42
C GLN A 1118 12.99 -32.15 13.97
N VAL A 1119 12.29 -31.15 13.42
CA VAL A 1119 10.87 -31.26 13.06
C VAL A 1119 10.67 -32.29 11.94
N GLU A 1120 11.60 -32.37 10.99
CA GLU A 1120 11.64 -33.41 9.96
C GLU A 1120 11.59 -34.84 10.55
N ARG A 1121 12.30 -35.12 11.65
CA ARG A 1121 12.31 -36.45 12.27
C ARG A 1121 10.97 -36.80 12.90
N ILE A 1122 10.27 -35.82 13.48
CA ILE A 1122 8.95 -36.03 14.11
C ILE A 1122 7.92 -36.45 13.05
N VAL A 1123 7.95 -35.84 11.86
CA VAL A 1123 7.05 -36.22 10.75
C VAL A 1123 7.44 -37.58 10.14
N GLN A 1124 8.73 -37.95 10.19
CA GLN A 1124 9.26 -39.21 9.67
C GLN A 1124 9.23 -40.40 10.66
N MET A 1125 9.03 -40.16 11.96
CA MET A 1125 8.97 -41.20 13.00
C MET A 1125 7.86 -42.22 12.69
N LYS A 1126 8.18 -43.52 12.66
CA LYS A 1126 7.24 -44.59 12.30
C LYS A 1126 6.38 -45.07 13.49
N GLU A 1127 5.14 -44.59 13.63
CA GLU A 1127 4.12 -45.27 14.48
C GLU A 1127 2.70 -45.20 13.90
N LEU A 1128 2.53 -45.68 12.66
CA LEU A 1128 1.25 -46.25 12.23
C LEU A 1128 1.40 -47.76 12.37
N GLY A 1129 0.59 -48.39 13.23
CA GLY A 1129 0.53 -49.84 13.39
C GLY A 1129 -0.16 -50.53 12.20
N ALA A 1130 0.40 -50.34 11.01
CA ALA A 1130 -0.08 -50.83 9.72
C ALA A 1130 1.09 -51.48 8.96
N ASP A 1131 0.81 -52.58 8.25
CA ASP A 1131 1.81 -53.39 7.56
C ASP A 1131 2.63 -52.58 6.54
N GLU A 1132 3.95 -52.83 6.49
CA GLU A 1132 4.86 -52.13 5.56
C GLU A 1132 4.54 -52.38 4.07
N SER A 1133 3.72 -53.40 3.75
CA SER A 1133 3.27 -53.73 2.41
C SER A 1133 2.17 -52.80 1.84
N LEU A 1134 1.53 -51.98 2.67
CA LEU A 1134 0.40 -51.11 2.28
C LEU A 1134 0.75 -49.61 2.20
N LEU A 1135 1.95 -49.20 2.64
CA LEU A 1135 2.32 -47.80 2.80
C LEU A 1135 3.31 -47.35 1.72
N GLU A 1136 2.81 -46.94 0.55
CA GLU A 1136 3.65 -46.33 -0.49
C GLU A 1136 4.27 -45.01 0.03
N LYS A 1137 5.60 -44.89 -0.04
CA LYS A 1137 6.35 -43.72 0.43
C LYS A 1137 6.75 -42.81 -0.71
N ASP A 1138 6.66 -41.50 -0.50
CA ASP A 1138 7.31 -40.55 -1.38
C ASP A 1138 8.83 -40.71 -1.29
N HIS A 1139 9.48 -40.78 -2.46
CA HIS A 1139 10.90 -41.04 -2.58
C HIS A 1139 11.76 -39.81 -2.23
N MET A 1140 11.17 -38.61 -2.24
CA MET A 1140 11.86 -37.36 -1.87
C MET A 1140 11.79 -37.08 -0.36
N THR A 1141 10.65 -37.32 0.28
CA THR A 1141 10.40 -36.97 1.70
C THR A 1141 10.41 -38.15 2.67
N GLY A 1142 10.33 -39.39 2.18
CA GLY A 1142 10.23 -40.61 2.99
C GLY A 1142 8.86 -40.85 3.64
N ILE A 1143 7.92 -39.91 3.50
CA ILE A 1143 6.59 -39.92 4.12
C ILE A 1143 5.62 -40.81 3.34
N CYS A 1144 4.72 -41.50 4.05
CA CYS A 1144 3.67 -42.28 3.40
C CYS A 1144 2.69 -41.36 2.64
N ARG A 1145 2.38 -41.69 1.39
CA ARG A 1145 1.46 -40.90 0.55
C ARG A 1145 0.06 -40.72 1.14
N LEU A 1146 -0.42 -41.71 1.90
CA LEU A 1146 -1.70 -41.61 2.62
C LEU A 1146 -1.70 -40.50 3.68
N MET A 1147 -0.53 -40.20 4.29
CA MET A 1147 -0.39 -39.17 5.31
C MET A 1147 -0.74 -37.77 4.78
N TYR A 1148 -0.38 -37.48 3.53
CA TYR A 1148 -0.71 -36.22 2.87
C TYR A 1148 -2.22 -36.04 2.63
N ASP A 1149 -3.00 -37.13 2.53
CA ASP A 1149 -4.46 -37.11 2.33
C ASP A 1149 -5.27 -37.45 3.59
N SER A 1150 -4.61 -37.68 4.74
CA SER A 1150 -5.29 -37.89 6.03
C SER A 1150 -5.83 -36.58 6.60
N ALA A 1151 -7.03 -36.61 7.18
CA ALA A 1151 -7.62 -35.46 7.85
C ALA A 1151 -6.76 -34.97 9.04
N PRO A 1152 -6.72 -33.66 9.37
CA PRO A 1152 -6.02 -33.15 10.54
C PRO A 1152 -6.51 -33.76 11.86
N SER A 1153 -7.83 -33.82 12.04
CA SER A 1153 -8.49 -34.28 13.26
C SER A 1153 -9.07 -35.69 13.14
N GLY A 1154 -9.04 -36.46 14.22
CA GLY A 1154 -9.73 -37.76 14.35
C GLY A 1154 -8.80 -38.88 14.80
N ARG A 1155 -9.35 -40.07 15.06
CA ARG A 1155 -8.60 -41.23 15.59
C ARG A 1155 -7.42 -41.66 14.70
N PHE A 1156 -7.52 -41.44 13.39
CA PHE A 1156 -6.50 -41.71 12.39
C PHE A 1156 -6.03 -40.42 11.67
N GLY A 1157 -6.23 -39.26 12.32
CA GLY A 1157 -5.84 -37.96 11.78
C GLY A 1157 -4.37 -37.63 12.00
N SER A 1158 -3.83 -36.71 11.19
CA SER A 1158 -2.41 -36.33 11.25
C SER A 1158 -2.01 -35.70 12.58
N MET A 1159 -2.84 -34.84 13.17
CA MET A 1159 -2.51 -34.22 14.47
C MET A 1159 -2.40 -35.28 15.56
N THR A 1160 -3.29 -36.29 15.57
CA THR A 1160 -3.24 -37.41 16.55
C THR A 1160 -1.98 -38.25 16.42
N TYR A 1161 -1.51 -38.46 15.18
CA TYR A 1161 -0.24 -39.13 14.90
C TYR A 1161 0.96 -38.30 15.36
N LEU A 1162 0.99 -37.02 14.97
CA LEU A 1162 2.04 -36.07 15.31
C LEU A 1162 2.11 -35.85 16.83
N SER A 1163 0.99 -35.85 17.56
CA SER A 1163 0.98 -35.83 19.03
C SER A 1163 1.74 -37.00 19.65
N LYS A 1164 1.56 -38.23 19.13
CA LYS A 1164 2.32 -39.39 19.61
C LYS A 1164 3.79 -39.27 19.26
N ALA A 1165 4.11 -38.95 18.01
CA ALA A 1165 5.49 -38.78 17.55
C ALA A 1165 6.23 -37.69 18.33
N VAL A 1166 5.55 -36.56 18.65
CA VAL A 1166 6.09 -35.50 19.50
C VAL A 1166 6.37 -35.97 20.91
N VAL A 1167 5.45 -36.72 21.55
CA VAL A 1167 5.69 -37.26 22.90
C VAL A 1167 6.88 -38.21 22.90
N SER A 1168 6.91 -39.21 22.03
CA SER A 1168 8.03 -40.16 21.92
C SER A 1168 9.36 -39.49 21.55
N TYR A 1169 9.34 -38.44 20.74
CA TYR A 1169 10.54 -37.66 20.42
C TYR A 1169 11.04 -36.84 21.62
N VAL A 1170 10.14 -36.30 22.45
CA VAL A 1170 10.51 -35.43 23.59
C VAL A 1170 10.87 -36.25 24.83
N GLU A 1171 10.35 -37.48 24.98
CA GLU A 1171 10.81 -38.43 26.01
C GLU A 1171 12.34 -38.63 25.98
N ASP A 1172 12.97 -38.65 24.80
CA ASP A 1172 14.43 -38.74 24.62
C ASP A 1172 15.22 -37.53 25.16
N PHE A 1173 14.57 -36.36 25.34
CA PHE A 1173 15.20 -35.11 25.79
C PHE A 1173 14.88 -34.73 27.25
N LEU A 1174 13.87 -35.36 27.86
CA LEU A 1174 13.52 -35.10 29.25
C LEU A 1174 14.55 -35.75 30.18
N PRO A 1175 14.97 -35.09 31.29
CA PRO A 1175 15.89 -35.68 32.24
C PRO A 1175 15.29 -36.95 32.85
N SER A 1176 16.08 -38.03 32.86
CA SER A 1176 15.68 -39.42 33.15
C SER A 1176 15.33 -39.69 34.63
N GLY A 1177 14.43 -38.89 35.21
CA GLY A 1177 14.05 -38.94 36.62
C GLY A 1177 12.71 -38.26 36.98
N ALA A 1178 11.96 -37.74 36.00
CA ALA A 1178 10.71 -36.98 36.25
C ALA A 1178 9.43 -37.67 35.75
N CYS A 1179 9.42 -39.01 35.62
CA CYS A 1179 8.19 -39.80 35.44
C CYS A 1179 8.33 -41.20 36.06
N ALA A 1180 8.40 -41.24 37.39
CA ALA A 1180 8.39 -42.48 38.17
C ALA A 1180 7.49 -42.37 39.41
N HIS A 1181 6.24 -41.94 39.20
CA HIS A 1181 5.11 -42.33 40.06
C HIS A 1181 3.85 -42.55 39.21
N GLN A 1182 3.09 -43.57 39.62
CA GLN A 1182 2.03 -44.27 38.88
C GLN A 1182 0.74 -43.46 38.71
#